data_AF-A0A7S0YU89-F1
#
_entry.id   AF-A0A7S0YU89-F1
#
_cell.length_a   1.000
_cell.length_b   1.000
_cell.length_c   1.000
_cell.angle_alpha   90.00
_cell.angle_beta   90.00
_cell.angle_gamma   90.00
#
_symmetry.space_group_name_H-M   'P 1'
#
loop_
_entity.id
_entity.type
_entity.pdbx_description
1 polymer ?
#
loop_
_entity_poly.entity_id
_entity_poly.type
_entity_poly.pdbx_seq_one_letter_code
_entity_poly.pdbx_strand_id
1 'polypeptide(L)'
;KYDVSLVRGAVSNDQQKVAATPREVAEEAESIVEEGLGAARQLMGEMEKLRSTVQRLEMEVIEGNKRGAGLDAKVEQLTGEKDVLFTKVNAIEASFADKERDLEKTKRLLSEREGELTFQKGRASEMENVLKGVKGDLENTKQGAVAAEKEAERERGRLKKSLDSALQEASETRSRLEEAHSAKRLMEEDKDRKISAARGEVDAAERRVVAAGATAADLQRGLEELRKQCKVLGQELEDTQRERDESLRRMEEGEDTRVWLEGEVAKHKREVEVKGKSLEATQSALRAAEEDLSRVQGEVEDLRSQIEVNIGEANQEQAALEQELEAQRLIQSGLRKRLQEVIAREVETQEKLDAQTQAADDLQLHVEAANEETENALTAKKEAEGRHLEAEERVRELLEEVSRREEAVRVAEEAAEVAREEAERLMSHVEEARRGQDSAEKDAEDKIRETDTAKRQCVSLELELSQLRSQGEGWRSEIEAHKATIARLKNDVQSALVRASEEGKRADEAHQQVFKASAEGARLEGMVSTISRELAEAKQVLFLGLGKAEEDAKAIQKALDARSADDEVDSLRSSDKLREAMEALALARSEGDAARKMLEETRVKLTAAEEEAKSKEVEMSAAIDSSQSLQAQLSVSVMGMEDARKDLGALRARCDETEEESKKLKQDIMALRKALRDQAPLSALDLQTQFTGLEIVITDSPPHRIVTVVEGGAADRSGLVQEGDVILSIDGTSVERRSIATVREMLMGVTGTHVELQLLRTSWTNAEPALVHTRISRGGPRGGKV
;
A
#
# COMPACT_ATOMS: atom_id res chain seq x y z
N LYS A 1 -32.76 -12.93 3.81
CA LYS A 1 -32.49 -11.79 2.91
C LYS A 1 -31.70 -10.65 3.57
N TYR A 2 -31.13 -10.87 4.76
CA TYR A 2 -29.99 -10.10 5.25
C TYR A 2 -28.95 -11.11 5.72
N ASP A 3 -27.73 -10.95 5.26
CA ASP A 3 -26.62 -11.87 5.47
C ASP A 3 -26.04 -11.67 6.88
N VAL A 4 -26.27 -12.64 7.77
CA VAL A 4 -25.88 -12.60 9.19
C VAL A 4 -24.39 -12.89 9.37
N SER A 5 -23.65 -13.17 8.29
CA SER A 5 -22.19 -13.36 8.32
C SER A 5 -21.42 -12.05 8.53
N LEU A 6 -21.96 -10.89 8.12
CA LEU A 6 -21.29 -9.59 8.27
C LEU A 6 -21.21 -9.09 9.72
N VAL A 7 -22.18 -9.43 10.58
CA VAL A 7 -22.21 -8.95 11.98
C VAL A 7 -21.33 -9.81 12.89
N ARG A 8 -21.05 -11.07 12.52
CA ARG A 8 -20.17 -11.96 13.29
C ARG A 8 -18.69 -11.72 13.02
N GLY A 9 -18.33 -11.24 11.82
CA GLY A 9 -16.97 -10.84 11.46
C GLY A 9 -16.54 -9.49 12.07
N ALA A 10 -17.46 -8.53 12.16
CA ALA A 10 -17.16 -7.20 12.69
C ALA A 10 -16.91 -7.16 14.20
N VAL A 11 -17.50 -8.07 14.99
CA VAL A 11 -17.28 -8.12 16.46
C VAL A 11 -16.07 -8.98 16.85
N SER A 12 -15.60 -9.88 15.96
CA SER A 12 -14.46 -10.76 16.24
C SER A 12 -13.10 -10.17 15.85
N ASN A 13 -13.02 -9.31 14.83
CA ASN A 13 -11.75 -8.73 14.38
C ASN A 13 -11.33 -7.46 15.13
N ASP A 14 -12.26 -6.74 15.77
CA ASP A 14 -11.92 -5.56 16.60
C ASP A 14 -11.43 -5.92 18.01
N GLN A 15 -11.60 -7.17 18.46
CA GLN A 15 -10.99 -7.65 19.72
C GLN A 15 -9.54 -8.15 19.55
N GLN A 16 -9.03 -8.25 18.32
CA GLN A 16 -7.66 -8.73 18.04
C GLN A 16 -6.71 -7.68 17.43
N LYS A 17 -7.18 -6.46 17.16
CA LYS A 17 -6.26 -5.33 17.04
C LYS A 17 -5.75 -5.01 18.44
N VAL A 18 -4.50 -5.40 18.67
CA VAL A 18 -3.70 -5.16 19.88
C VAL A 18 -3.85 -3.70 20.30
N ALA A 19 -4.84 -3.43 21.16
CA ALA A 19 -4.82 -2.25 21.99
C ALA A 19 -3.63 -2.48 22.90
N ALA A 20 -2.55 -1.74 22.66
CA ALA A 20 -1.45 -1.66 23.61
C ALA A 20 -2.09 -1.50 24.99
N THR A 21 -1.86 -2.47 25.86
CA THR A 21 -2.50 -2.46 27.17
C THR A 21 -2.18 -1.12 27.83
N PRO A 22 -3.03 -0.56 28.70
CA PRO A 22 -2.71 0.66 29.43
C PRO A 22 -1.33 0.62 30.10
N ARG A 23 -0.84 -0.60 30.37
CA ARG A 23 0.49 -0.90 30.85
C ARG A 23 1.59 -0.72 29.79
N GLU A 24 1.41 -1.18 28.55
CA GLU A 24 2.39 -0.98 27.46
C GLU A 24 2.52 0.50 27.08
N VAL A 25 1.41 1.25 27.05
CA VAL A 25 1.44 2.70 26.81
C VAL A 25 2.09 3.44 27.99
N ALA A 26 1.89 2.96 29.23
CA ALA A 26 2.57 3.50 30.41
C ALA A 26 4.07 3.18 30.41
N GLU A 27 4.46 1.95 30.03
CA GLU A 27 5.86 1.52 29.93
C GLU A 27 6.61 2.28 28.81
N GLU A 28 5.95 2.55 27.68
CA GLU A 28 6.52 3.38 26.60
C GLU A 28 6.63 4.86 27.02
N ALA A 29 5.64 5.41 27.71
CA ALA A 29 5.70 6.78 28.25
C ALA A 29 6.78 6.92 29.35
N GLU A 30 6.92 5.92 30.23
CA GLU A 30 7.98 5.87 31.24
C GLU A 30 9.36 5.79 30.58
N SER A 31 9.52 4.99 29.52
CA SER A 31 10.77 4.88 28.76
C SER A 31 11.17 6.22 28.12
N ILE A 32 10.22 6.95 27.51
CA ILE A 32 10.48 8.27 26.90
C ILE A 32 10.86 9.30 27.97
N VAL A 33 10.22 9.25 29.14
CA VAL A 33 10.54 10.14 30.27
C VAL A 33 11.91 9.82 30.86
N GLU A 34 12.26 8.54 31.01
CA GLU A 34 13.58 8.13 31.50
C GLU A 34 14.71 8.52 30.54
N GLU A 35 14.50 8.37 29.23
CA GLU A 35 15.47 8.78 28.20
C GLU A 35 15.68 10.31 28.20
N GLY A 36 14.58 11.08 28.32
CA GLY A 36 14.64 12.54 28.47
C GLY A 36 15.36 12.99 29.74
N LEU A 37 15.09 12.33 30.87
CA LEU A 37 15.78 12.59 32.14
C LEU A 37 17.26 12.20 32.09
N GLY A 38 17.61 11.14 31.36
CA GLY A 38 18.99 10.73 31.12
C GLY A 38 19.78 11.81 30.37
N ALA A 39 19.21 12.32 29.26
CA ALA A 39 19.81 13.40 28.49
C ALA A 39 19.96 14.70 29.30
N ALA A 40 18.96 15.03 30.13
CA ALA A 40 19.02 16.20 31.02
C ALA A 40 20.13 16.07 32.08
N ARG A 41 20.31 14.90 32.69
CA ARG A 41 21.39 14.64 33.65
C ARG A 41 22.77 14.75 33.00
N GLN A 42 22.92 14.27 31.77
CA GLN A 42 24.18 14.39 31.02
C GLN A 42 24.53 15.87 30.76
N LEU A 43 23.56 16.66 30.30
CA LEU A 43 23.74 18.10 30.07
C LEU A 43 24.07 18.86 31.35
N MET A 44 23.41 18.54 32.48
CA MET A 44 23.75 19.14 33.78
C MET A 44 25.19 18.80 34.21
N GLY A 45 25.64 17.56 33.99
CA GLY A 45 27.02 17.16 34.28
C GLY A 45 28.05 17.87 33.40
N GLU A 46 27.72 18.17 32.15
CA GLU A 46 28.57 18.98 31.26
C GLU A 46 28.60 20.45 31.67
N MET A 47 27.46 21.02 32.09
CA MET A 47 27.40 22.38 32.64
C MET A 47 28.22 22.54 33.92
N GLU A 48 28.19 21.57 34.84
CA GLU A 48 29.01 21.61 36.06
C GLU A 48 30.52 21.54 35.75
N LYS A 49 30.93 20.74 34.77
CA LYS A 49 32.31 20.68 34.28
C LYS A 49 32.74 22.01 33.64
N LEU A 50 31.87 22.63 32.85
CA LEU A 50 32.13 23.95 32.26
C LEU A 50 32.23 25.03 33.34
N ARG A 51 31.31 25.04 34.31
CA ARG A 51 31.28 26.03 35.40
C ARG A 51 32.53 25.93 36.30
N SER A 52 32.95 24.71 36.64
CA SER A 52 34.21 24.49 37.39
C SER A 52 35.44 24.91 36.60
N THR A 53 35.44 24.71 35.27
CA THR A 53 36.52 25.17 34.39
C THR A 53 36.60 26.70 34.36
N VAL A 54 35.46 27.38 34.21
CA VAL A 54 35.38 28.84 34.24
C VAL A 54 35.86 29.40 35.58
N GLN A 55 35.40 28.83 36.71
CA GLN A 55 35.84 29.25 38.05
C GLN A 55 37.36 29.11 38.25
N ARG A 56 37.96 28.02 37.74
CA ARG A 56 39.41 27.83 37.78
C ARG A 56 40.14 28.90 36.97
N LEU A 57 39.68 29.19 35.75
CA LEU A 57 40.28 30.22 34.90
C LEU A 57 40.16 31.61 35.53
N GLU A 58 39.04 31.93 36.17
CA GLU A 58 38.85 33.18 36.91
C GLU A 58 39.86 33.32 38.07
N MET A 59 40.10 32.25 38.82
CA MET A 59 41.10 32.23 39.89
C MET A 59 42.53 32.41 39.34
N GLU A 60 42.86 31.79 38.21
CA GLU A 60 44.17 31.94 37.56
C GLU A 60 44.40 33.37 37.04
N VAL A 61 43.35 34.02 36.49
CA VAL A 61 43.42 35.44 36.08
C VAL A 61 43.63 36.35 37.29
N ILE A 62 42.93 36.09 38.40
CA ILE A 62 43.08 36.86 39.65
C ILE A 62 44.49 36.70 40.23
N GLU A 63 45.05 35.49 40.22
CA GLU A 63 46.42 35.25 40.68
C GLU A 63 47.48 35.84 39.75
N GLY A 64 47.24 35.79 38.43
CA GLY A 64 48.11 36.40 37.42
C GLY A 64 48.24 37.91 37.59
N ASN A 65 47.12 38.59 37.80
CA ASN A 65 47.11 40.05 38.03
C ASN A 65 47.86 40.46 39.30
N LYS A 66 47.94 39.60 40.33
CA LYS A 66 48.71 39.89 41.55
C LYS A 66 50.24 39.84 41.35
N ARG A 67 50.73 39.19 40.29
CA ARG A 67 52.19 38.98 40.07
C ARG A 67 52.87 40.03 39.20
N GLY A 68 52.12 41.00 38.67
CA GLY A 68 52.62 42.30 38.21
C GLY A 68 53.94 42.31 37.42
N ALA A 69 53.97 41.69 36.22
CA ALA A 69 54.74 42.11 35.03
C ALA A 69 54.79 40.97 34.00
N GLY A 70 54.20 41.18 32.82
CA GLY A 70 54.39 40.31 31.65
C GLY A 70 53.26 39.31 31.33
N LEU A 71 52.07 39.48 31.89
CA LEU A 71 50.94 38.55 31.72
C LEU A 71 49.82 39.05 30.79
N ASP A 72 49.90 40.24 30.21
CA ASP A 72 48.81 40.83 29.42
C ASP A 72 48.36 39.90 28.27
N ALA A 73 49.31 39.27 27.56
CA ALA A 73 48.99 38.31 26.50
C ALA A 73 48.31 37.03 27.01
N LYS A 74 48.62 36.60 28.24
CA LYS A 74 48.01 35.41 28.84
C LYS A 74 46.63 35.71 29.43
N VAL A 75 46.44 36.92 29.97
CA VAL A 75 45.12 37.39 30.41
C VAL A 75 44.18 37.51 29.21
N GLU A 76 44.65 38.07 28.09
CA GLU A 76 43.88 38.19 26.84
C GLU A 76 43.50 36.82 26.26
N GLN A 77 44.44 35.86 26.25
CA GLN A 77 44.14 34.47 25.87
C GLN A 77 43.07 33.84 26.77
N LEU A 78 43.19 33.99 28.09
CA LEU A 78 42.24 33.44 29.06
C LEU A 78 40.87 34.11 29.00
N THR A 79 40.81 35.40 28.63
CA THR A 79 39.52 36.08 28.39
C THR A 79 38.85 35.58 27.12
N GLY A 80 39.59 35.38 26.03
CA GLY A 80 39.06 34.76 24.82
C GLY A 80 38.53 33.34 25.04
N GLU A 81 39.24 32.51 25.82
CA GLU A 81 38.77 31.17 26.19
C GLU A 81 37.51 31.23 27.07
N LYS A 82 37.42 32.20 27.99
CA LYS A 82 36.22 32.43 28.81
C LYS A 82 35.00 32.78 27.96
N ASP A 83 35.14 33.66 26.96
CA ASP A 83 34.02 34.09 26.12
C ASP A 83 33.47 32.94 25.24
N VAL A 84 34.36 32.07 24.75
CA VAL A 84 33.98 30.85 24.02
C VAL A 84 33.21 29.87 24.92
N LEU A 85 33.65 29.71 26.18
CA LEU A 85 32.96 28.86 27.14
C LEU A 85 31.58 29.45 27.53
N PHE A 86 31.48 30.77 27.68
CA PHE A 86 30.23 31.45 27.99
C PHE A 86 29.20 31.29 26.85
N THR A 87 29.66 31.38 25.61
CA THR A 87 28.82 31.15 24.42
C THR A 87 28.28 29.71 24.38
N LYS A 88 29.11 28.71 24.74
CA LYS A 88 28.69 27.31 24.83
C LYS A 88 27.67 27.07 25.94
N VAL A 89 27.85 27.70 27.10
CA VAL A 89 26.90 27.62 28.22
C VAL A 89 25.54 28.18 27.79
N ASN A 90 25.51 29.36 27.16
CA ASN A 90 24.27 29.98 26.68
C ASN A 90 23.55 29.11 25.63
N ALA A 91 24.29 28.44 24.75
CA ALA A 91 23.71 27.52 23.76
C ALA A 91 23.08 26.28 24.42
N ILE A 92 23.70 25.75 25.48
CA ILE A 92 23.16 24.62 26.24
C ILE A 92 21.90 25.04 27.01
N GLU A 93 21.90 26.23 27.63
CA GLU A 93 20.73 26.78 28.33
C GLU A 93 19.54 27.01 27.38
N ALA A 94 19.80 27.52 26.17
CA ALA A 94 18.77 27.64 25.14
C ALA A 94 18.17 26.28 24.73
N SER A 95 19.02 25.26 24.53
CA SER A 95 18.58 23.90 24.20
C SER A 95 17.76 23.27 25.33
N PHE A 96 18.07 23.57 26.59
CA PHE A 96 17.30 23.11 27.73
C PHE A 96 15.89 23.73 27.76
N ALA A 97 15.79 25.04 27.49
CA ALA A 97 14.52 25.76 27.43
C ALA A 97 13.60 25.29 26.28
N ASP A 98 14.17 24.81 25.18
CA ASP A 98 13.40 24.20 24.08
C ASP A 98 12.86 22.81 24.49
N LYS A 99 13.69 21.96 25.10
CA LYS A 99 13.27 20.63 25.58
C LYS A 99 12.22 20.69 26.70
N GLU A 100 12.29 21.70 27.56
CA GLU A 100 11.29 21.93 28.61
C GLU A 100 9.92 22.29 28.00
N ARG A 101 9.90 23.08 26.91
CA ARG A 101 8.67 23.38 26.16
C ARG A 101 8.07 22.14 25.50
N ASP A 102 8.90 21.26 24.94
CA ASP A 102 8.44 19.99 24.34
C ASP A 102 7.86 19.05 25.40
N LEU A 103 8.48 18.97 26.58
CA LEU A 103 7.96 18.19 27.71
C LEU A 103 6.59 18.71 28.17
N GLU A 104 6.43 20.03 28.27
CA GLU A 104 5.16 20.67 28.65
C GLU A 104 4.05 20.39 27.62
N LYS A 105 4.39 20.38 26.32
CA LYS A 105 3.49 20.02 25.23
C LYS A 105 3.04 18.55 25.31
N THR A 106 3.98 17.65 25.63
CA THR A 106 3.71 16.21 25.76
C THR A 106 2.78 15.94 26.95
N LYS A 107 2.97 16.63 28.09
CA LYS A 107 2.06 16.55 29.25
C LYS A 107 0.63 16.97 28.93
N ARG A 108 0.43 18.02 28.12
CA ARG A 108 -0.91 18.45 27.69
C ARG A 108 -1.60 17.38 26.84
N LEU A 109 -0.89 16.80 25.87
CA LEU A 109 -1.43 15.74 25.02
C LEU A 109 -1.82 14.48 25.80
N LEU A 110 -1.03 14.12 26.82
CA LEU A 110 -1.38 13.00 27.72
C LEU A 110 -2.65 13.29 28.52
N SER A 111 -2.80 14.51 29.06
CA SER A 111 -4.01 14.91 29.79
C SER A 111 -5.27 14.91 28.92
N GLU A 112 -5.17 15.33 27.67
CA GLU A 112 -6.27 15.27 26.70
C GLU A 112 -6.67 13.82 26.39
N ARG A 113 -5.68 12.94 26.20
CA ARG A 113 -5.90 11.52 25.91
C ARG A 113 -6.51 10.75 27.09
N GLU A 114 -6.19 11.12 28.34
CA GLU A 114 -6.86 10.61 29.53
C GLU A 114 -8.35 11.00 29.60
N GLY A 115 -8.68 12.22 29.17
CA GLY A 115 -10.06 12.69 29.02
C GLY A 115 -10.85 11.89 27.97
N GLU A 116 -10.23 11.54 26.85
CA GLU A 116 -10.86 10.70 25.81
C GLU A 116 -11.05 9.25 26.28
N LEU A 117 -10.08 8.68 26.98
CA LEU A 117 -10.15 7.32 27.52
C LEU A 117 -11.27 7.17 28.57
N THR A 118 -11.49 8.18 29.41
CA THR A 118 -12.59 8.19 30.37
C THR A 118 -13.96 8.30 29.69
N PHE A 119 -14.06 9.10 28.63
CA PHE A 119 -15.27 9.18 27.80
C PHE A 119 -15.59 7.88 27.05
N GLN A 120 -14.57 7.22 26.48
CA GLN A 120 -14.72 5.93 25.79
C GLN A 120 -15.14 4.79 26.74
N LYS A 121 -14.63 4.76 27.98
CA LYS A 121 -15.07 3.81 29.01
C LYS A 121 -16.56 3.96 29.35
N GLY A 122 -17.08 5.19 29.34
CA GLY A 122 -18.52 5.46 29.49
C GLY A 122 -19.36 4.79 28.38
N ARG A 123 -18.99 5.00 27.11
CA ARG A 123 -19.69 4.41 25.96
C ARG A 123 -19.59 2.88 25.89
N ALA A 124 -18.45 2.32 26.29
CA ALA A 124 -18.26 0.87 26.34
C ALA A 124 -19.25 0.20 27.33
N SER A 125 -19.51 0.85 28.47
CA SER A 125 -20.48 0.34 29.47
C SER A 125 -21.93 0.38 28.95
N GLU A 126 -22.29 1.37 28.13
CA GLU A 126 -23.59 1.46 27.49
C GLU A 126 -23.76 0.42 26.39
N MET A 127 -22.73 0.19 25.56
CA MET A 127 -22.75 -0.86 24.53
C MET A 127 -22.83 -2.27 25.12
N GLU A 128 -22.22 -2.52 26.28
CA GLU A 128 -22.31 -3.84 26.95
C GLU A 128 -23.76 -4.19 27.34
N ASN A 129 -24.55 -3.19 27.74
CA ASN A 129 -25.97 -3.39 28.07
C ASN A 129 -26.83 -3.66 26.83
N VAL A 130 -26.50 -3.04 25.69
CA VAL A 130 -27.17 -3.30 24.41
C VAL A 130 -26.83 -4.69 23.87
N LEU A 131 -25.56 -5.10 23.98
CA LEU A 131 -25.10 -6.43 23.55
C LEU A 131 -25.73 -7.57 24.36
N LYS A 132 -26.01 -7.36 25.66
CA LYS A 132 -26.76 -8.33 26.49
C LYS A 132 -28.18 -8.57 25.98
N GLY A 133 -28.84 -7.55 25.42
CA GLY A 133 -30.15 -7.68 24.77
C GLY A 133 -30.09 -8.46 23.46
N VAL A 134 -29.16 -8.09 22.57
CA VAL A 134 -28.99 -8.71 21.24
C VAL A 134 -28.60 -10.20 21.34
N LYS A 135 -27.85 -10.58 22.38
CA LYS A 135 -27.45 -11.99 22.60
C LYS A 135 -28.66 -12.91 22.84
N GLY A 136 -29.70 -12.44 23.52
CA GLY A 136 -30.93 -13.20 23.76
C GLY A 136 -31.72 -13.48 22.47
N ASP A 137 -31.78 -12.50 21.57
CA ASP A 137 -32.46 -12.64 20.27
C ASP A 137 -31.68 -13.54 19.29
N LEU A 138 -30.35 -13.53 19.39
CA LEU A 138 -29.47 -14.37 18.57
C LEU A 138 -29.53 -15.86 18.96
N GLU A 139 -29.79 -16.17 20.23
CA GLU A 139 -29.94 -17.56 20.70
C GLU A 139 -31.25 -18.19 20.19
N ASN A 140 -32.33 -17.40 20.10
CA ASN A 140 -33.60 -17.86 19.52
C ASN A 140 -33.51 -18.09 17.99
N THR A 141 -32.74 -17.25 17.27
CA THR A 141 -32.54 -17.42 15.82
C THR A 141 -31.61 -18.59 15.47
N LYS A 142 -30.60 -18.89 16.30
CA LYS A 142 -29.75 -20.09 16.13
C LYS A 142 -30.54 -21.39 16.22
N GLN A 143 -31.53 -21.48 17.10
CA GLN A 143 -32.37 -22.68 17.23
C GLN A 143 -33.23 -22.92 15.97
N GLY A 144 -33.67 -21.87 15.28
CA GLY A 144 -34.35 -21.97 13.99
C GLY A 144 -33.42 -22.38 12.83
N ALA A 145 -32.19 -21.87 12.79
CA ALA A 145 -31.23 -22.19 11.73
C ALA A 145 -30.78 -23.67 11.74
N VAL A 146 -30.57 -24.24 12.93
CA VAL A 146 -30.19 -25.66 13.09
C VAL A 146 -31.29 -26.61 12.60
N ALA A 147 -32.56 -26.21 12.68
CA ALA A 147 -33.67 -27.00 12.15
C ALA A 147 -33.68 -27.02 10.60
N ALA A 148 -33.40 -25.88 9.97
CA ALA A 148 -33.34 -25.75 8.51
C ALA A 148 -32.12 -26.48 7.90
N GLU A 149 -30.97 -26.45 8.57
CA GLU A 149 -29.76 -27.14 8.12
C GLU A 149 -29.94 -28.67 8.10
N LYS A 150 -30.60 -29.22 9.12
CA LYS A 150 -30.96 -30.66 9.16
C LYS A 150 -31.93 -31.09 8.07
N GLU A 151 -32.72 -30.18 7.52
CA GLU A 151 -33.63 -30.47 6.42
C GLU A 151 -32.89 -30.42 5.07
N ALA A 152 -32.01 -29.43 4.88
CA ALA A 152 -31.13 -29.36 3.71
C ALA A 152 -30.19 -30.57 3.58
N GLU A 153 -29.68 -31.08 4.70
CA GLU A 153 -28.81 -32.25 4.73
C GLU A 153 -29.54 -33.55 4.29
N ARG A 154 -30.83 -33.67 4.61
CA ARG A 154 -31.68 -34.77 4.14
C ARG A 154 -31.92 -34.72 2.64
N GLU A 155 -32.12 -33.54 2.07
CA GLU A 155 -32.27 -33.38 0.61
C GLU A 155 -30.97 -33.66 -0.13
N ARG A 156 -29.83 -33.20 0.41
CA ARG A 156 -28.49 -33.47 -0.16
C ARG A 156 -28.22 -34.98 -0.22
N GLY A 157 -28.65 -35.72 0.80
CA GLY A 157 -28.59 -37.18 0.82
C GLY A 157 -29.45 -37.87 -0.26
N ARG A 158 -30.60 -37.29 -0.62
CA ARG A 158 -31.45 -37.82 -1.71
C ARG A 158 -30.84 -37.56 -3.08
N LEU A 159 -30.31 -36.35 -3.30
CA LEU A 159 -29.68 -35.97 -4.56
C LEU A 159 -28.40 -36.76 -4.82
N LYS A 160 -27.58 -37.01 -3.80
CA LYS A 160 -26.36 -37.83 -3.93
C LYS A 160 -26.68 -39.24 -4.41
N LYS A 161 -27.71 -39.89 -3.85
CA LYS A 161 -28.14 -41.23 -4.30
C LYS A 161 -28.62 -41.24 -5.76
N SER A 162 -29.28 -40.17 -6.20
CA SER A 162 -29.71 -40.05 -7.60
C SER A 162 -28.52 -39.86 -8.55
N LEU A 163 -27.50 -39.11 -8.13
CA LEU A 163 -26.29 -38.87 -8.92
C LEU A 163 -25.44 -40.14 -9.07
N ASP A 164 -25.28 -40.90 -7.97
CA ASP A 164 -24.52 -42.15 -7.99
C ASP A 164 -25.16 -43.18 -8.93
N SER A 165 -26.50 -43.24 -8.97
CA SER A 165 -27.24 -44.12 -9.89
C SER A 165 -27.05 -43.70 -11.36
N ALA A 166 -27.02 -42.40 -11.66
CA ALA A 166 -26.79 -41.90 -13.02
C ALA A 166 -25.35 -42.11 -13.50
N LEU A 167 -24.36 -41.99 -12.60
CA LEU A 167 -22.96 -42.28 -12.90
C LEU A 167 -22.73 -43.77 -13.21
N GLN A 168 -23.45 -44.65 -12.52
CA GLN A 168 -23.40 -46.08 -12.81
C GLN A 168 -23.90 -46.40 -14.23
N GLU A 169 -25.05 -45.85 -14.64
CA GLU A 169 -25.58 -46.00 -16.00
C GLU A 169 -24.63 -45.42 -17.08
N ALA A 170 -23.97 -44.29 -16.79
CA ALA A 170 -22.96 -43.71 -17.68
C ALA A 170 -21.71 -44.59 -17.83
N SER A 171 -21.30 -45.29 -16.77
CA SER A 171 -20.15 -46.21 -16.82
C SER A 171 -20.45 -47.46 -17.67
N GLU A 172 -21.67 -47.99 -17.58
CA GLU A 172 -22.10 -49.16 -18.36
C GLU A 172 -22.21 -48.85 -19.86
N THR A 173 -22.68 -47.65 -20.20
CA THR A 173 -22.74 -47.20 -21.60
C THR A 173 -21.35 -46.97 -22.20
N ARG A 174 -20.40 -46.45 -21.42
CA ARG A 174 -19.00 -46.31 -21.85
C ARG A 174 -18.32 -47.66 -22.13
N SER A 175 -18.54 -48.66 -21.26
CA SER A 175 -17.98 -50.01 -21.47
C SER A 175 -18.46 -50.64 -22.78
N ARG A 176 -19.74 -50.48 -23.12
CA ARG A 176 -20.31 -50.99 -24.39
C ARG A 176 -19.72 -50.29 -25.62
N LEU A 177 -19.36 -49.02 -25.49
CA LEU A 177 -18.72 -48.27 -26.59
C LEU A 177 -17.27 -48.74 -26.81
N GLU A 178 -16.53 -49.00 -25.73
CA GLU A 178 -15.14 -49.47 -25.79
C GLU A 178 -15.03 -50.88 -26.40
N GLU A 179 -16.00 -51.76 -26.11
CA GLU A 179 -16.12 -53.07 -26.77
C GLU A 179 -16.38 -52.94 -28.28
N ALA A 180 -17.28 -52.04 -28.70
CA ALA A 180 -17.56 -51.80 -30.12
C ALA A 180 -16.35 -51.24 -30.88
N HIS A 181 -15.56 -50.35 -30.26
CA HIS A 181 -14.33 -49.83 -30.84
C HIS A 181 -13.23 -50.89 -30.97
N SER A 182 -13.13 -51.80 -30.00
CA SER A 182 -12.16 -52.90 -30.03
C SER A 182 -12.48 -53.90 -31.15
N ALA A 183 -13.75 -54.21 -31.37
CA ALA A 183 -14.19 -55.06 -32.48
C ALA A 183 -13.87 -54.44 -33.85
N LYS A 184 -13.98 -53.11 -33.99
CA LYS A 184 -13.63 -52.41 -35.25
C LYS A 184 -12.13 -52.48 -35.55
N ARG A 185 -11.26 -52.31 -34.55
CA ARG A 185 -9.79 -52.40 -34.75
C ARG A 185 -9.35 -53.78 -35.22
N LEU A 186 -9.92 -54.85 -34.66
CA LEU A 186 -9.59 -56.22 -35.09
C LEU A 186 -9.95 -56.48 -36.56
N MET A 187 -11.01 -55.87 -37.08
CA MET A 187 -11.37 -55.97 -38.50
C MET A 187 -10.40 -55.20 -39.41
N GLU A 188 -9.90 -54.04 -38.97
CA GLU A 188 -8.89 -53.26 -39.72
C GLU A 188 -7.53 -53.99 -39.74
N GLU A 189 -7.11 -54.59 -38.64
CA GLU A 189 -5.86 -55.36 -38.58
C GLU A 189 -5.87 -56.61 -39.49
N ASP A 190 -7.01 -57.32 -39.59
CA ASP A 190 -7.14 -58.47 -40.50
C ASP A 190 -7.07 -58.05 -41.98
N LYS A 191 -7.61 -56.87 -42.30
CA LYS A 191 -7.52 -56.28 -43.65
C LYS A 191 -6.08 -55.96 -44.01
N ASP A 192 -5.33 -55.36 -43.09
CA ASP A 192 -3.93 -54.98 -43.33
C ASP A 192 -3.01 -56.19 -43.44
N ARG A 193 -3.25 -57.27 -42.67
CA ARG A 193 -2.54 -58.54 -42.81
C ARG A 193 -2.72 -59.16 -44.20
N LYS A 194 -3.94 -59.13 -44.74
CA LYS A 194 -4.24 -59.65 -46.10
C LYS A 194 -3.54 -58.83 -47.18
N ILE A 195 -3.47 -57.50 -47.02
CA ILE A 195 -2.75 -56.62 -47.95
C ILE A 195 -1.24 -56.87 -47.89
N SER A 196 -0.68 -57.06 -46.69
CA SER A 196 0.75 -57.35 -46.51
C SER A 196 1.15 -58.68 -47.15
N ALA A 197 0.34 -59.73 -46.97
CA ALA A 197 0.57 -61.04 -47.58
C ALA A 197 0.60 -60.96 -49.12
N ALA A 198 -0.35 -60.23 -49.71
CA ALA A 198 -0.41 -60.03 -51.16
C ALA A 198 0.83 -59.27 -51.71
N ARG A 199 1.36 -58.29 -50.96
CA ARG A 199 2.59 -57.58 -51.34
C ARG A 199 3.83 -58.48 -51.27
N GLY A 200 3.91 -59.35 -50.26
CA GLY A 200 5.01 -60.31 -50.14
C GLY A 200 5.09 -61.29 -51.32
N GLU A 201 3.94 -61.71 -51.87
CA GLU A 201 3.90 -62.57 -53.06
C GLU A 201 4.38 -61.85 -54.33
N VAL A 202 4.06 -60.57 -54.47
CA VAL A 202 4.52 -59.72 -55.59
C VAL A 202 6.03 -59.51 -55.51
N ASP A 203 6.56 -59.16 -54.34
CA ASP A 203 8.01 -58.95 -54.15
C ASP A 203 8.81 -60.26 -54.35
N ALA A 204 8.23 -61.41 -54.01
CA ALA A 204 8.83 -62.72 -54.26
C ALA A 204 8.86 -63.04 -55.77
N ALA A 205 7.84 -62.64 -56.52
CA ALA A 205 7.81 -62.79 -57.98
C ALA A 205 8.84 -61.88 -58.66
N GLU A 206 8.98 -60.63 -58.22
CA GLU A 206 9.97 -59.69 -58.75
C GLU A 206 11.41 -60.16 -58.50
N ARG A 207 11.71 -60.69 -57.31
CA ARG A 207 13.03 -61.24 -57.00
C ARG A 207 13.40 -62.44 -57.86
N ARG A 208 12.43 -63.29 -58.23
CA ARG A 208 12.65 -64.40 -59.17
C ARG A 208 13.00 -63.91 -60.57
N VAL A 209 12.45 -62.78 -61.01
CA VAL A 209 12.76 -62.16 -62.31
C VAL A 209 14.15 -61.52 -62.31
N VAL A 210 14.54 -60.86 -61.22
CA VAL A 210 15.87 -60.24 -61.10
C VAL A 210 16.99 -61.27 -61.00
N ALA A 211 16.77 -62.39 -60.29
CA ALA A 211 17.77 -63.45 -60.14
C ALA A 211 18.08 -64.21 -61.45
N ALA A 212 17.20 -64.15 -62.46
CA ALA A 212 17.36 -64.88 -63.71
C ALA A 212 18.23 -64.16 -64.76
N GLY A 213 18.73 -62.95 -64.49
CA GLY A 213 19.74 -62.27 -65.34
C GLY A 213 19.33 -62.11 -66.81
N ALA A 214 18.04 -61.96 -67.10
CA ALA A 214 17.52 -61.91 -68.46
C ALA A 214 17.67 -60.50 -69.06
N THR A 215 18.24 -60.41 -70.26
CA THR A 215 18.32 -59.15 -70.99
C THR A 215 16.93 -58.68 -71.44
N ALA A 216 16.74 -57.37 -71.64
CA ALA A 216 15.43 -56.79 -72.03
C ALA A 216 14.82 -57.46 -73.29
N ALA A 217 15.64 -58.00 -74.19
CA ALA A 217 15.20 -58.75 -75.36
C ALA A 217 14.69 -60.16 -75.03
N ASP A 218 15.24 -60.81 -74.00
CA ASP A 218 14.78 -62.12 -73.51
C ASP A 218 13.53 -61.97 -72.63
N LEU A 219 13.36 -60.83 -71.95
CA LEU A 219 12.12 -60.46 -71.27
C LEU A 219 10.98 -60.19 -72.26
N GLN A 220 11.26 -59.57 -73.42
CA GLN A 220 10.25 -59.39 -74.46
C GLN A 220 9.86 -60.71 -75.12
N ARG A 221 10.82 -61.58 -75.42
CA ARG A 221 10.56 -62.92 -75.96
C ARG A 221 9.84 -63.80 -74.95
N GLY A 222 10.21 -63.72 -73.67
CA GLY A 222 9.54 -64.39 -72.56
C GLY A 222 8.13 -63.87 -72.30
N LEU A 223 7.88 -62.56 -72.42
CA LEU A 223 6.54 -61.99 -72.33
C LEU A 223 5.65 -62.36 -73.53
N GLU A 224 6.22 -62.48 -74.73
CA GLU A 224 5.49 -62.91 -75.93
C GLU A 224 5.17 -64.41 -75.88
N GLU A 225 6.10 -65.22 -75.36
CA GLU A 225 5.90 -66.65 -75.11
C GLU A 225 4.92 -66.88 -73.95
N LEU A 226 4.99 -66.09 -72.87
CA LEU A 226 4.01 -66.09 -71.78
C LEU A 226 2.64 -65.58 -72.26
N ARG A 227 2.56 -64.64 -73.21
CA ARG A 227 1.28 -64.23 -73.82
C ARG A 227 0.70 -65.32 -74.71
N LYS A 228 1.54 -66.06 -75.46
CA LYS A 228 1.11 -67.25 -76.21
C LYS A 228 0.67 -68.35 -75.26
N GLN A 229 1.43 -68.61 -74.21
CA GLN A 229 1.09 -69.59 -73.17
C GLN A 229 -0.14 -69.17 -72.38
N CYS A 230 -0.39 -67.88 -72.11
CA CYS A 230 -1.63 -67.41 -71.50
C CYS A 230 -2.82 -67.47 -72.48
N LYS A 231 -2.60 -67.36 -73.79
CA LYS A 231 -3.64 -67.62 -74.80
C LYS A 231 -3.96 -69.10 -74.91
N VAL A 232 -2.93 -69.95 -74.90
CA VAL A 232 -3.07 -71.42 -74.88
C VAL A 232 -3.70 -71.87 -73.58
N LEU A 233 -3.26 -71.37 -72.41
CA LEU A 233 -3.87 -71.63 -71.11
C LEU A 233 -5.26 -71.03 -70.99
N GLY A 234 -5.55 -69.91 -71.65
CA GLY A 234 -6.90 -69.34 -71.72
C GLY A 234 -7.83 -70.19 -72.58
N GLN A 235 -7.35 -70.71 -73.72
CA GLN A 235 -8.06 -71.68 -74.54
C GLN A 235 -8.18 -73.04 -73.84
N GLU A 236 -7.15 -73.51 -73.14
CA GLU A 236 -7.17 -74.72 -72.32
C GLU A 236 -8.07 -74.54 -71.09
N LEU A 237 -8.22 -73.33 -70.53
CA LEU A 237 -9.17 -73.06 -69.44
C LEU A 237 -10.61 -73.00 -69.96
N GLU A 238 -10.84 -72.42 -71.15
CA GLU A 238 -12.15 -72.44 -71.82
C GLU A 238 -12.50 -73.85 -72.31
N ASP A 239 -11.52 -74.62 -72.77
CA ASP A 239 -11.69 -76.00 -73.22
C ASP A 239 -11.80 -76.96 -72.03
N THR A 240 -11.11 -76.72 -70.91
CA THR A 240 -11.35 -77.45 -69.65
C THR A 240 -12.63 -77.01 -68.95
N GLN A 241 -13.13 -75.79 -69.15
CA GLN A 241 -14.49 -75.41 -68.74
C GLN A 241 -15.55 -76.06 -69.64
N ARG A 242 -15.34 -76.13 -70.96
CA ARG A 242 -16.20 -76.90 -71.88
C ARG A 242 -16.14 -78.40 -71.61
N GLU A 243 -14.97 -78.96 -71.33
CA GLU A 243 -14.79 -80.37 -70.96
C GLU A 243 -15.31 -80.64 -69.56
N ARG A 244 -15.25 -79.70 -68.61
CA ARG A 244 -15.90 -79.85 -67.31
C ARG A 244 -17.42 -79.77 -67.42
N ASP A 245 -17.95 -78.91 -68.29
CA ASP A 245 -19.38 -78.83 -68.58
C ASP A 245 -19.88 -80.02 -69.43
N GLU A 246 -19.03 -80.58 -70.31
CA GLU A 246 -19.28 -81.84 -71.03
C GLU A 246 -19.05 -83.09 -70.18
N SER A 247 -18.12 -83.08 -69.23
CA SER A 247 -17.87 -84.16 -68.27
C SER A 247 -18.87 -84.12 -67.13
N LEU A 248 -19.46 -82.97 -66.78
CA LEU A 248 -20.69 -82.93 -65.98
C LEU A 248 -21.86 -83.52 -66.77
N ARG A 249 -21.97 -83.27 -68.10
CA ARG A 249 -22.96 -83.94 -68.96
C ARG A 249 -22.69 -85.43 -69.21
N ARG A 250 -21.43 -85.88 -69.25
CA ARG A 250 -21.02 -87.28 -69.43
C ARG A 250 -20.89 -88.04 -68.11
N MET A 251 -20.83 -87.37 -66.96
CA MET A 251 -21.08 -87.99 -65.65
C MET A 251 -22.58 -88.08 -65.34
N GLU A 252 -23.43 -87.30 -66.04
CA GLU A 252 -24.86 -87.55 -66.17
C GLU A 252 -25.18 -88.72 -67.15
N GLU A 253 -24.20 -89.21 -67.94
CA GLU A 253 -24.33 -90.29 -68.94
C GLU A 253 -23.05 -91.18 -68.99
N GLY A 254 -22.84 -92.05 -67.99
CA GLY A 254 -21.54 -92.74 -67.78
C GLY A 254 -21.11 -93.81 -68.79
N GLU A 255 -19.78 -94.09 -68.88
CA GLU A 255 -19.13 -95.41 -69.04
C GLU A 255 -17.57 -95.34 -69.22
N ASP A 256 -16.95 -96.53 -69.16
CA ASP A 256 -15.60 -96.98 -68.72
C ASP A 256 -14.49 -97.01 -69.82
N THR A 257 -13.20 -97.12 -69.44
CA THR A 257 -12.23 -98.15 -69.94
C THR A 257 -10.72 -97.88 -69.75
N ARG A 258 -10.09 -98.92 -69.22
CA ARG A 258 -8.67 -99.25 -69.02
C ARG A 258 -8.19 -100.09 -70.23
N VAL A 259 -6.88 -100.13 -70.54
CA VAL A 259 -6.14 -101.08 -71.44
C VAL A 259 -5.43 -100.45 -72.67
N TRP A 260 -4.36 -99.65 -72.49
CA TRP A 260 -3.47 -99.30 -73.62
C TRP A 260 -1.95 -99.29 -73.30
N LEU A 261 -1.50 -99.30 -72.05
CA LEU A 261 -0.13 -98.90 -71.69
C LEU A 261 0.92 -100.01 -71.43
N GLU A 262 0.71 -101.26 -71.85
CA GLU A 262 1.64 -102.35 -71.49
C GLU A 262 2.57 -102.89 -72.61
N GLY A 263 2.76 -102.18 -73.74
CA GLY A 263 3.57 -102.67 -74.87
C GLY A 263 5.07 -102.28 -74.91
N GLU A 264 5.45 -101.09 -74.44
CA GLU A 264 6.66 -100.41 -74.97
C GLU A 264 8.00 -100.69 -74.23
N VAL A 265 7.96 -101.30 -73.04
CA VAL A 265 9.11 -101.28 -72.10
C VAL A 265 10.21 -102.31 -72.42
N ALA A 266 9.97 -103.30 -73.27
CA ALA A 266 10.88 -104.45 -73.39
C ALA A 266 12.15 -104.24 -74.29
N LYS A 267 12.27 -103.14 -75.04
CA LYS A 267 13.29 -103.04 -76.11
C LYS A 267 14.67 -102.52 -75.68
N HIS A 268 14.80 -101.79 -74.57
CA HIS A 268 16.00 -100.98 -74.27
C HIS A 268 17.08 -101.66 -73.41
N LYS A 269 16.94 -102.94 -73.03
CA LYS A 269 17.77 -103.54 -71.97
C LYS A 269 19.14 -104.10 -72.41
N ARG A 270 19.46 -104.22 -73.72
CA ARG A 270 20.63 -105.02 -74.18
C ARG A 270 21.87 -104.24 -74.66
N GLU A 271 21.83 -102.93 -74.81
CA GLU A 271 22.97 -102.17 -75.36
C GLU A 271 24.04 -101.74 -74.32
N VAL A 272 23.80 -101.95 -73.03
CA VAL A 272 24.59 -101.32 -71.95
C VAL A 272 25.83 -102.13 -71.51
N GLU A 273 25.92 -103.43 -71.83
CA GLU A 273 26.87 -104.33 -71.13
C GLU A 273 28.34 -104.29 -71.63
N VAL A 274 28.62 -103.78 -72.84
CA VAL A 274 29.95 -103.94 -73.48
C VAL A 274 30.96 -102.83 -73.13
N LYS A 275 30.52 -101.68 -72.59
CA LYS A 275 31.39 -100.52 -72.31
C LYS A 275 32.00 -100.48 -70.89
N GLY A 276 31.72 -101.46 -70.03
CA GLY A 276 32.02 -101.38 -68.58
C GLY A 276 33.50 -101.52 -68.16
N LYS A 277 34.34 -102.25 -68.90
CA LYS A 277 35.63 -102.74 -68.34
C LYS A 277 36.85 -101.84 -68.52
N SER A 278 36.77 -100.80 -69.36
CA SER A 278 37.85 -99.79 -69.51
C SER A 278 37.67 -98.59 -68.59
N LEU A 279 36.49 -98.46 -67.96
CA LEU A 279 36.09 -97.33 -67.13
C LEU A 279 36.62 -97.45 -65.69
N GLU A 280 36.76 -98.68 -65.19
CA GLU A 280 37.08 -98.97 -63.78
C GLU A 280 38.47 -98.49 -63.35
N ALA A 281 39.47 -98.55 -64.23
CA ALA A 281 40.84 -98.13 -63.89
C ALA A 281 40.97 -96.59 -63.79
N THR A 282 40.32 -95.85 -64.69
CA THR A 282 40.24 -94.38 -64.62
C THR A 282 39.36 -93.89 -63.48
N GLN A 283 38.32 -94.64 -63.11
CA GLN A 283 37.46 -94.31 -61.96
C GLN A 283 38.22 -94.41 -60.64
N SER A 284 39.17 -95.33 -60.49
CA SER A 284 39.89 -95.50 -59.23
C SER A 284 40.82 -94.32 -58.92
N ALA A 285 41.49 -93.76 -59.93
CA ALA A 285 42.34 -92.58 -59.76
C ALA A 285 41.53 -91.28 -59.58
N LEU A 286 40.38 -91.18 -60.26
CA LEU A 286 39.47 -90.04 -60.09
C LEU A 286 38.87 -90.00 -58.68
N ARG A 287 38.48 -91.15 -58.12
CA ARG A 287 37.94 -91.24 -56.75
C ARG A 287 38.91 -90.73 -55.69
N ALA A 288 40.19 -91.05 -55.80
CA ALA A 288 41.19 -90.58 -54.84
C ALA A 288 41.37 -89.04 -54.89
N ALA A 289 41.34 -88.45 -56.09
CA ALA A 289 41.40 -87.00 -56.24
C ALA A 289 40.09 -86.30 -55.81
N GLU A 290 38.94 -86.94 -56.02
CA GLU A 290 37.63 -86.47 -55.55
C GLU A 290 37.53 -86.49 -54.01
N GLU A 291 38.14 -87.48 -53.35
CA GLU A 291 38.20 -87.55 -51.88
C GLU A 291 39.05 -86.41 -51.29
N ASP A 292 40.24 -86.14 -51.86
CA ASP A 292 41.09 -85.02 -51.41
C ASP A 292 40.42 -83.65 -51.67
N LEU A 293 39.77 -83.48 -52.82
CA LEU A 293 39.02 -82.26 -53.13
C LEU A 293 37.83 -82.07 -52.18
N SER A 294 37.10 -83.14 -51.86
CA SER A 294 35.98 -83.10 -50.91
C SER A 294 36.46 -82.71 -49.51
N ARG A 295 37.66 -83.16 -49.10
CA ARG A 295 38.23 -82.78 -47.80
C ARG A 295 38.55 -81.28 -47.74
N VAL A 296 39.19 -80.74 -48.77
CA VAL A 296 39.52 -79.31 -48.85
C VAL A 296 38.25 -78.46 -48.97
N GLN A 297 37.24 -78.92 -49.70
CA GLN A 297 35.94 -78.25 -49.77
C GLN A 297 35.25 -78.18 -48.40
N GLY A 298 35.30 -79.26 -47.62
CA GLY A 298 34.78 -79.26 -46.24
C GLY A 298 35.49 -78.26 -45.33
N GLU A 299 36.83 -78.21 -45.37
CA GLU A 299 37.60 -77.23 -44.57
C GLU A 299 37.28 -75.77 -44.98
N VAL A 300 37.06 -75.51 -46.27
CA VAL A 300 36.67 -74.18 -46.76
C VAL A 300 35.22 -73.82 -46.37
N GLU A 301 34.29 -74.78 -46.39
CA GLU A 301 32.91 -74.57 -45.96
C GLU A 301 32.80 -74.34 -44.45
N ASP A 302 33.60 -75.02 -43.64
CA ASP A 302 33.68 -74.80 -42.20
C ASP A 302 34.21 -73.39 -41.89
N LEU A 303 35.30 -72.96 -42.55
CA LEU A 303 35.84 -71.60 -42.41
C LEU A 303 34.85 -70.53 -42.87
N ARG A 304 34.14 -70.79 -43.98
CA ARG A 304 33.10 -69.87 -44.48
C ARG A 304 31.94 -69.75 -43.49
N SER A 305 31.49 -70.86 -42.93
CA SER A 305 30.43 -70.87 -41.90
C SER A 305 30.86 -70.07 -40.67
N GLN A 306 32.12 -70.20 -40.25
CA GLN A 306 32.64 -69.46 -39.10
C GLN A 306 32.78 -67.95 -39.38
N ILE A 307 33.17 -67.55 -40.60
CA ILE A 307 33.19 -66.14 -41.02
C ILE A 307 31.77 -65.57 -41.07
N GLU A 308 30.79 -66.33 -41.59
CA GLU A 308 29.38 -65.89 -41.65
C GLU A 308 28.79 -65.67 -40.26
N VAL A 309 29.13 -66.53 -39.28
CA VAL A 309 28.75 -66.34 -37.86
C VAL A 309 29.37 -65.06 -37.29
N ASN A 310 30.68 -64.85 -37.46
CA ASN A 310 31.36 -63.67 -36.93
C ASN A 310 30.85 -62.36 -37.56
N ILE A 311 30.52 -62.37 -38.85
CA ILE A 311 29.89 -61.22 -39.53
C ILE A 311 28.48 -60.98 -38.97
N GLY A 312 27.73 -62.05 -38.69
CA GLY A 312 26.42 -61.97 -38.04
C GLY A 312 26.49 -61.29 -36.66
N GLU A 313 27.45 -61.70 -35.83
CA GLU A 313 27.68 -61.12 -34.50
C GLU A 313 28.10 -59.64 -34.59
N ALA A 314 29.04 -59.30 -35.47
CA ALA A 314 29.47 -57.92 -35.68
C ALA A 314 28.32 -57.01 -36.17
N ASN A 315 27.45 -57.51 -37.05
CA ASN A 315 26.28 -56.76 -37.50
C ASN A 315 25.24 -56.57 -36.39
N GLN A 316 25.09 -57.54 -35.47
CA GLN A 316 24.22 -57.40 -34.30
C GLN A 316 24.76 -56.35 -33.32
N GLU A 317 26.07 -56.33 -33.08
CA GLU A 317 26.71 -55.31 -32.25
C GLU A 317 26.58 -53.91 -32.86
N GLN A 318 26.78 -53.79 -34.17
CA GLN A 318 26.57 -52.50 -34.86
C GLN A 318 25.11 -52.03 -34.76
N ALA A 319 24.14 -52.92 -34.94
CA ALA A 319 22.72 -52.58 -34.79
C ALA A 319 22.36 -52.15 -33.36
N ALA A 320 22.98 -52.77 -32.34
CA ALA A 320 22.78 -52.38 -30.95
C ALA A 320 23.35 -50.97 -30.66
N LEU A 321 24.54 -50.66 -31.19
CA LEU A 321 25.15 -49.33 -31.06
C LEU A 321 24.33 -48.24 -31.78
N GLU A 322 23.77 -48.54 -32.95
CA GLU A 322 22.90 -47.60 -33.67
C GLU A 322 21.60 -47.31 -32.90
N GLN A 323 21.00 -48.34 -32.28
CA GLN A 323 19.83 -48.17 -31.40
C GLN A 323 20.15 -47.33 -30.16
N GLU A 324 21.32 -47.55 -29.54
CA GLU A 324 21.75 -46.75 -28.39
C GLU A 324 21.99 -45.29 -28.76
N LEU A 325 22.63 -45.03 -29.91
CA LEU A 325 22.85 -43.67 -30.42
C LEU A 325 21.52 -42.96 -30.72
N GLU A 326 20.54 -43.67 -31.27
CA GLU A 326 19.21 -43.13 -31.54
C GLU A 326 18.45 -42.81 -30.24
N ALA A 327 18.55 -43.68 -29.23
CA ALA A 327 18.01 -43.41 -27.89
C ALA A 327 18.66 -42.16 -27.25
N GLN A 328 19.97 -41.99 -27.37
CA GLN A 328 20.67 -40.79 -26.89
C GLN A 328 20.20 -39.52 -27.61
N ARG A 329 19.98 -39.57 -28.93
CA ARG A 329 19.44 -38.43 -29.71
C ARG A 329 18.02 -38.05 -29.27
N LEU A 330 17.17 -39.05 -29.01
CA LEU A 330 15.83 -38.83 -28.47
C LEU A 330 15.87 -38.14 -27.10
N ILE A 331 16.74 -38.61 -26.18
CA ILE A 331 16.93 -37.99 -24.86
C ILE A 331 17.40 -36.54 -24.99
N GLN A 332 18.41 -36.28 -25.84
CA GLN A 332 18.91 -34.91 -26.08
C GLN A 332 17.82 -33.99 -26.67
N SER A 333 16.99 -34.50 -27.58
CA SER A 333 15.87 -33.73 -28.16
C SER A 333 14.81 -33.38 -27.10
N GLY A 334 14.50 -34.31 -26.20
CA GLY A 334 13.57 -34.10 -25.09
C GLY A 334 14.10 -33.07 -24.08
N LEU A 335 15.39 -33.13 -23.77
CA LEU A 335 16.05 -32.14 -22.90
C LEU A 335 16.06 -30.74 -23.52
N ARG A 336 16.36 -30.61 -24.82
CA ARG A 336 16.28 -29.31 -25.52
C ARG A 336 14.87 -28.73 -25.49
N LYS A 337 13.84 -29.55 -25.72
CA LYS A 337 12.45 -29.10 -25.67
C LYS A 337 12.07 -28.61 -24.26
N ARG A 338 12.43 -29.37 -23.22
CA ARG A 338 12.19 -28.94 -21.83
C ARG A 338 12.94 -27.67 -21.47
N LEU A 339 14.17 -27.50 -21.94
CA LEU A 339 14.94 -26.28 -21.73
C LEU A 339 14.27 -25.06 -22.40
N GLN A 340 13.76 -25.23 -23.62
CA GLN A 340 13.00 -24.18 -24.31
C GLN A 340 11.70 -23.83 -23.57
N GLU A 341 10.99 -24.82 -23.02
CA GLU A 341 9.78 -24.59 -22.21
C GLU A 341 10.10 -23.84 -20.91
N VAL A 342 11.24 -24.14 -20.26
CA VAL A 342 11.69 -23.40 -19.07
C VAL A 342 12.06 -21.96 -19.42
N ILE A 343 12.82 -21.73 -20.50
CA ILE A 343 13.17 -20.38 -20.96
C ILE A 343 11.91 -19.57 -21.29
N ALA A 344 10.93 -20.17 -21.96
CA ALA A 344 9.67 -19.50 -22.28
C ALA A 344 8.90 -19.08 -21.02
N ARG A 345 8.86 -19.93 -19.99
CA ARG A 345 8.25 -19.58 -18.70
C ARG A 345 8.98 -18.46 -17.99
N GLU A 346 10.32 -18.47 -18.01
CA GLU A 346 11.13 -17.44 -17.38
C GLU A 346 10.90 -16.05 -18.03
N VAL A 347 10.78 -16.02 -19.37
CA VAL A 347 10.44 -14.80 -20.11
C VAL A 347 9.04 -14.31 -19.75
N GLU A 348 8.05 -15.21 -19.67
CA GLU A 348 6.68 -14.84 -19.27
C GLU A 348 6.62 -14.31 -17.83
N THR A 349 7.40 -14.88 -16.91
CA THR A 349 7.51 -14.37 -15.54
C THR A 349 8.19 -13.02 -15.47
N GLN A 350 9.22 -12.79 -16.30
CA GLN A 350 9.90 -11.49 -16.36
C GLN A 350 8.98 -10.40 -16.90
N GLU A 351 8.21 -10.69 -17.96
CA GLU A 351 7.22 -9.74 -18.50
C GLU A 351 6.13 -9.39 -17.47
N LYS A 352 5.70 -10.36 -16.65
CA LYS A 352 4.76 -10.09 -15.54
C LYS A 352 5.38 -9.22 -14.45
N LEU A 353 6.65 -9.43 -14.11
CA LEU A 353 7.37 -8.64 -13.12
C LEU A 353 7.58 -7.19 -13.61
N ASP A 354 7.93 -7.01 -14.88
CA ASP A 354 8.08 -5.68 -15.48
C ASP A 354 6.73 -4.94 -15.49
N ALA A 355 5.63 -5.63 -15.80
CA ALA A 355 4.27 -5.05 -15.73
C ALA A 355 3.85 -4.68 -14.29
N GLN A 356 4.22 -5.49 -13.30
CA GLN A 356 3.97 -5.18 -11.89
C GLN A 356 4.78 -3.98 -11.41
N THR A 357 6.04 -3.87 -11.84
CA THR A 357 6.91 -2.72 -11.53
C THR A 357 6.32 -1.44 -12.11
N GLN A 358 5.86 -1.48 -13.37
CA GLN A 358 5.21 -0.34 -14.00
C GLN A 358 3.90 0.05 -13.30
N ALA A 359 3.09 -0.92 -12.86
CA ALA A 359 1.88 -0.65 -12.08
C ALA A 359 2.18 -0.04 -10.69
N ALA A 360 3.30 -0.42 -10.07
CA ALA A 360 3.76 0.15 -8.81
C ALA A 360 4.21 1.62 -8.98
N ASP A 361 4.93 1.93 -10.06
CA ASP A 361 5.33 3.30 -10.41
C ASP A 361 4.10 4.19 -10.68
N ASP A 362 3.10 3.68 -11.40
CA ASP A 362 1.84 4.39 -11.65
C ASP A 362 1.05 4.63 -10.34
N LEU A 363 1.04 3.65 -9.42
CA LEU A 363 0.44 3.81 -8.09
C LEU A 363 1.16 4.87 -7.26
N GLN A 364 2.49 4.92 -7.33
CA GLN A 364 3.26 5.93 -6.61
C GLN A 364 2.94 7.34 -7.12
N LEU A 365 2.84 7.52 -8.45
CA LEU A 365 2.40 8.80 -9.04
C LEU A 365 0.99 9.20 -8.59
N HIS A 366 0.05 8.25 -8.50
CA HIS A 366 -1.30 8.52 -8.00
C HIS A 366 -1.32 8.89 -6.50
N VAL A 367 -0.48 8.26 -5.68
CA VAL A 367 -0.34 8.62 -4.25
C VAL A 367 0.27 10.01 -4.10
N GLU A 368 1.28 10.35 -4.89
CA GLU A 368 1.87 11.70 -4.88
C GLU A 368 0.85 12.76 -5.29
N ALA A 369 0.04 12.52 -6.33
CA ALA A 369 -1.04 13.41 -6.75
C ALA A 369 -2.13 13.57 -5.66
N ALA A 370 -2.53 12.49 -4.99
CA ALA A 370 -3.50 12.54 -3.90
C ALA A 370 -2.96 13.28 -2.66
N ASN A 371 -1.66 13.16 -2.38
CA ASN A 371 -1.00 13.91 -1.31
C ASN A 371 -0.96 15.41 -1.63
N GLU A 372 -0.66 15.79 -2.86
CA GLU A 372 -0.71 17.20 -3.29
C GLU A 372 -2.14 17.76 -3.19
N GLU A 373 -3.15 16.96 -3.55
CA GLU A 373 -4.55 17.36 -3.48
C GLU A 373 -5.04 17.52 -2.03
N THR A 374 -4.58 16.65 -1.11
CA THR A 374 -4.88 16.78 0.32
C THR A 374 -4.17 17.97 0.97
N GLU A 375 -2.93 18.28 0.61
CA GLU A 375 -2.25 19.52 1.05
C GLU A 375 -2.99 20.78 0.56
N ASN A 376 -3.46 20.77 -0.69
CA ASN A 376 -4.27 21.85 -1.26
C ASN A 376 -5.64 22.00 -0.55
N ALA A 377 -6.27 20.89 -0.16
CA ALA A 377 -7.51 20.93 0.63
C ALA A 377 -7.26 21.47 2.04
N LEU A 378 -6.13 21.12 2.66
CA LEU A 378 -5.78 21.53 4.01
C LEU A 378 -5.42 23.02 4.10
N THR A 379 -4.77 23.56 3.06
CA THR A 379 -4.53 25.00 2.90
C THR A 379 -5.84 25.76 2.66
N ALA A 380 -6.72 25.28 1.79
CA ALA A 380 -8.04 25.88 1.59
C ALA A 380 -8.89 25.89 2.87
N LYS A 381 -8.80 24.83 3.69
CA LYS A 381 -9.46 24.78 5.01
C LYS A 381 -8.92 25.86 5.96
N LYS A 382 -7.60 26.03 6.06
CA LYS A 382 -6.98 27.08 6.89
C LYS A 382 -7.39 28.48 6.44
N GLU A 383 -7.47 28.74 5.13
CA GLU A 383 -7.97 30.01 4.61
C GLU A 383 -9.45 30.25 4.92
N ALA A 384 -10.28 29.20 4.94
CA ALA A 384 -11.68 29.30 5.33
C ALA A 384 -11.84 29.55 6.83
N GLU A 385 -11.03 28.90 7.68
CA GLU A 385 -10.98 29.14 9.13
C GLU A 385 -10.53 30.57 9.45
N GLY A 386 -9.53 31.10 8.73
CA GLY A 386 -9.09 32.49 8.86
C GLY A 386 -10.20 33.49 8.53
N ARG A 387 -10.91 33.29 7.41
CA ARG A 387 -12.06 34.14 7.03
C ARG A 387 -13.22 34.04 8.02
N HIS A 388 -13.45 32.87 8.62
CA HIS A 388 -14.45 32.71 9.68
C HIS A 388 -14.08 33.51 10.94
N LEU A 389 -12.81 33.47 11.36
CA LEU A 389 -12.31 34.28 12.47
C LEU A 389 -12.47 35.79 12.22
N GLU A 390 -12.14 36.26 11.02
CA GLU A 390 -12.36 37.67 10.63
C GLU A 390 -13.85 38.03 10.65
N ALA A 391 -14.73 37.14 10.19
CA ALA A 391 -16.18 37.36 10.25
C ALA A 391 -16.69 37.40 11.70
N GLU A 392 -16.23 36.51 12.58
CA GLU A 392 -16.57 36.52 14.01
C GLU A 392 -16.12 37.81 14.71
N GLU A 393 -14.92 38.29 14.41
CA GLU A 393 -14.40 39.55 14.95
C GLU A 393 -15.25 40.74 14.48
N ARG A 394 -15.65 40.74 13.20
CA ARG A 394 -16.53 41.76 12.64
C ARG A 394 -17.92 41.76 13.26
N VAL A 395 -18.48 40.59 13.55
CA VAL A 395 -19.73 40.45 14.29
C VAL A 395 -19.58 40.98 15.72
N ARG A 396 -18.44 40.73 16.38
CA ARG A 396 -18.15 41.27 17.71
C ARG A 396 -18.08 42.80 17.71
N GLU A 397 -17.39 43.40 16.74
CA GLU A 397 -17.34 44.87 16.56
C GLU A 397 -18.74 45.47 16.38
N LEU A 398 -19.58 44.83 15.56
CA LEU A 398 -20.96 45.28 15.33
C LEU A 398 -21.80 45.18 16.61
N LEU A 399 -21.66 44.10 17.38
CA LEU A 399 -22.36 43.94 18.66
C LEU A 399 -21.93 45.01 19.68
N GLU A 400 -20.65 45.35 19.76
CA GLU A 400 -20.19 46.46 20.60
C GLU A 400 -20.75 47.80 20.15
N GLU A 401 -20.84 48.06 18.85
CA GLU A 401 -21.44 49.29 18.32
C GLU A 401 -22.93 49.38 18.67
N VAL A 402 -23.64 48.25 18.62
CA VAL A 402 -25.04 48.16 19.05
C VAL A 402 -25.17 48.47 20.54
N SER A 403 -24.37 47.86 21.41
CA SER A 403 -24.42 48.15 22.85
C SER A 403 -24.11 49.62 23.15
N ARG A 404 -23.17 50.25 22.43
CA ARG A 404 -22.90 51.69 22.59
C ARG A 404 -24.11 52.56 22.21
N ARG A 405 -24.87 52.17 21.18
CA ARG A 405 -26.09 52.89 20.77
C ARG A 405 -27.23 52.69 21.75
N GLU A 406 -27.41 51.47 22.27
CA GLU A 406 -28.41 51.20 23.32
C GLU A 406 -28.13 52.01 24.59
N GLU A 407 -26.86 52.10 25.00
CA GLU A 407 -26.44 52.92 26.14
C GLU A 407 -26.70 54.41 25.90
N ALA A 408 -26.42 54.92 24.69
CA ALA A 408 -26.71 56.32 24.34
C ALA A 408 -28.22 56.64 24.38
N VAL A 409 -29.06 55.70 23.93
CA VAL A 409 -30.53 55.83 24.04
C VAL A 409 -30.95 55.86 25.50
N ARG A 410 -30.41 54.98 26.35
CA ARG A 410 -30.70 54.94 27.79
C ARG A 410 -30.37 56.27 28.47
N VAL A 411 -29.18 56.83 28.20
CA VAL A 411 -28.76 58.13 28.75
C VAL A 411 -29.67 59.27 28.27
N ALA A 412 -30.11 59.24 27.01
CA ALA A 412 -31.06 60.22 26.49
C ALA A 412 -32.44 60.12 27.16
N GLU A 413 -32.91 58.90 27.47
CA GLU A 413 -34.17 58.68 28.20
C GLU A 413 -34.08 59.18 29.65
N GLU A 414 -32.97 58.90 30.35
CA GLU A 414 -32.74 59.42 31.71
C GLU A 414 -32.69 60.96 31.73
N ALA A 415 -32.01 61.59 30.76
CA ALA A 415 -31.96 63.05 30.65
C ALA A 415 -33.35 63.66 30.38
N ALA A 416 -34.19 62.99 29.60
CA ALA A 416 -35.56 63.42 29.32
C ALA A 416 -36.46 63.34 30.56
N GLU A 417 -36.27 62.32 31.39
CA GLU A 417 -37.00 62.15 32.65
C GLU A 417 -36.65 63.27 33.64
N VAL A 418 -35.36 63.59 33.80
CA VAL A 418 -34.90 64.71 34.63
C VAL A 418 -35.50 66.04 34.16
N ALA A 419 -35.52 66.29 32.84
CA ALA A 419 -36.11 67.50 32.29
C ALA A 419 -37.63 67.61 32.57
N ARG A 420 -38.36 66.47 32.56
CA ARG A 420 -39.78 66.44 32.94
C ARG A 420 -39.99 66.75 34.41
N GLU A 421 -39.20 66.16 35.31
CA GLU A 421 -39.28 66.44 36.74
C GLU A 421 -39.02 67.92 37.06
N GLU A 422 -38.06 68.53 36.37
CA GLU A 422 -37.74 69.94 36.55
C GLU A 422 -38.84 70.86 36.01
N ALA A 423 -39.45 70.51 34.88
CA ALA A 423 -40.61 71.21 34.35
C ALA A 423 -41.82 71.13 35.31
N GLU A 424 -42.08 69.98 35.94
CA GLU A 424 -43.13 69.81 36.94
C GLU A 424 -42.86 70.66 38.20
N ARG A 425 -41.60 70.70 38.69
CA ARG A 425 -41.21 71.59 39.80
C ARG A 425 -41.45 73.06 39.49
N LEU A 426 -41.06 73.51 38.30
CA LEU A 426 -41.28 74.90 37.88
C LEU A 426 -42.76 75.25 37.78
N MET A 427 -43.59 74.34 37.24
CA MET A 427 -45.04 74.52 37.19
C MET A 427 -45.65 74.65 38.59
N SER A 428 -45.20 73.85 39.56
CA SER A 428 -45.65 73.94 40.95
C SER A 428 -45.29 75.29 41.59
N HIS A 429 -44.07 75.80 41.38
CA HIS A 429 -43.67 77.13 41.85
C HIS A 429 -44.48 78.27 41.20
N VAL A 430 -44.84 78.15 39.93
CA VAL A 430 -45.71 79.13 39.25
C VAL A 430 -47.13 79.12 39.84
N GLU A 431 -47.67 77.94 40.18
CA GLU A 431 -48.96 77.82 40.86
C GLU A 431 -48.94 78.39 42.29
N GLU A 432 -47.86 78.19 43.04
CA GLU A 432 -47.68 78.80 44.37
C GLU A 432 -47.53 80.33 44.28
N ALA A 433 -46.75 80.84 43.33
CA ALA A 433 -46.60 82.27 43.10
C ALA A 433 -47.94 82.93 42.72
N ARG A 434 -48.81 82.24 41.97
CA ARG A 434 -50.18 82.71 41.67
C ARG A 434 -51.08 82.82 42.90
N ARG A 435 -50.79 82.10 43.99
CA ARG A 435 -51.59 82.15 45.23
C ARG A 435 -51.15 83.30 46.17
N GLY A 436 -49.97 83.89 45.96
CA GLY A 436 -49.49 85.05 46.72
C GLY A 436 -49.90 86.37 46.07
N GLN A 437 -50.94 87.02 46.59
CA GLN A 437 -51.44 88.31 46.08
C GLN A 437 -50.51 89.50 46.36
N ASP A 438 -50.36 90.33 45.33
CA ASP A 438 -50.09 91.77 45.33
C ASP A 438 -48.67 92.27 45.69
N SER A 439 -47.70 92.04 44.79
CA SER A 439 -46.69 93.05 44.36
C SER A 439 -45.66 92.54 43.32
N ALA A 440 -45.76 91.29 42.86
CA ALA A 440 -44.76 90.65 41.99
C ALA A 440 -45.23 90.41 40.54
N GLU A 441 -46.05 91.31 39.98
CA GLU A 441 -46.64 91.15 38.64
C GLU A 441 -45.58 91.05 37.52
N LYS A 442 -44.44 91.74 37.69
CA LYS A 442 -43.33 91.70 36.74
C LYS A 442 -42.49 90.41 36.84
N ASP A 443 -42.22 89.92 38.04
CA ASP A 443 -41.49 88.66 38.25
C ASP A 443 -42.33 87.44 37.83
N ALA A 444 -43.65 87.55 37.90
CA ALA A 444 -44.57 86.52 37.40
C ALA A 444 -44.55 86.44 35.87
N GLU A 445 -44.53 87.56 35.15
CA GLU A 445 -44.42 87.57 33.68
C GLU A 445 -43.10 86.99 33.17
N ASP A 446 -41.98 87.32 33.81
CA ASP A 446 -40.67 86.78 33.42
C ASP A 446 -40.57 85.27 33.70
N LYS A 447 -41.12 84.78 34.82
CA LYS A 447 -41.23 83.34 35.10
C LYS A 447 -42.18 82.60 34.13
N ILE A 448 -43.27 83.24 33.69
CA ILE A 448 -44.18 82.68 32.69
C ILE A 448 -43.46 82.54 31.34
N ARG A 449 -42.67 83.54 30.93
CA ARG A 449 -41.86 83.43 29.71
C ARG A 449 -40.83 82.31 29.81
N GLU A 450 -40.17 82.19 30.96
CA GLU A 450 -39.18 81.14 31.22
C GLU A 450 -39.81 79.74 31.17
N THR A 451 -41.00 79.57 31.76
CA THR A 451 -41.78 78.31 31.66
C THR A 451 -42.28 78.03 30.25
N ASP A 452 -42.69 79.04 29.48
CA ASP A 452 -43.09 78.85 28.08
C ASP A 452 -41.90 78.46 27.19
N THR A 453 -40.69 79.01 27.44
CA THR A 453 -39.48 78.54 26.77
C THR A 453 -39.12 77.11 27.17
N ALA A 454 -39.22 76.75 28.45
CA ALA A 454 -38.98 75.39 28.91
C ALA A 454 -39.99 74.38 28.31
N LYS A 455 -41.26 74.76 28.21
CA LYS A 455 -42.29 73.93 27.54
C LYS A 455 -42.00 73.71 26.06
N ARG A 456 -41.55 74.75 25.33
CA ARG A 456 -41.15 74.61 23.92
C ARG A 456 -39.93 73.70 23.78
N GLN A 457 -38.96 73.80 24.69
CA GLN A 457 -37.79 72.93 24.71
C GLN A 457 -38.18 71.47 25.02
N CYS A 458 -39.07 71.23 25.98
CA CYS A 458 -39.60 69.89 26.25
C CYS A 458 -40.32 69.28 25.04
N VAL A 459 -41.19 70.04 24.36
CA VAL A 459 -41.88 69.54 23.15
C VAL A 459 -40.88 69.24 22.02
N SER A 460 -39.83 70.05 21.87
CA SER A 460 -38.74 69.79 20.91
C SER A 460 -37.97 68.52 21.24
N LEU A 461 -37.60 68.33 22.51
CA LEU A 461 -36.89 67.13 22.98
C LEU A 461 -37.75 65.87 22.87
N GLU A 462 -39.05 65.96 23.15
CA GLU A 462 -39.97 64.83 22.99
C GLU A 462 -40.14 64.42 21.52
N LEU A 463 -40.12 65.39 20.59
CA LEU A 463 -40.15 65.10 19.15
C LEU A 463 -38.85 64.42 18.70
N GLU A 464 -37.69 64.91 19.17
CA GLU A 464 -36.38 64.29 18.89
C GLU A 464 -36.27 62.88 19.48
N LEU A 465 -36.73 62.67 20.72
CA LEU A 465 -36.79 61.35 21.35
C LEU A 465 -37.72 60.40 20.60
N SER A 466 -38.87 60.89 20.12
CA SER A 466 -39.80 60.08 19.33
C SER A 466 -39.16 59.64 18.00
N GLN A 467 -38.42 60.53 17.34
CA GLN A 467 -37.65 60.18 16.14
C GLN A 467 -36.55 59.16 16.44
N LEU A 468 -35.77 59.36 17.50
CA LEU A 468 -34.72 58.43 17.93
C LEU A 468 -35.27 57.06 18.31
N ARG A 469 -36.44 56.99 18.97
CA ARG A 469 -37.12 55.72 19.26
C ARG A 469 -37.54 54.99 18.00
N SER A 470 -38.12 55.69 17.02
CA SER A 470 -38.51 55.07 15.74
C SER A 470 -37.29 54.55 14.96
N GLN A 471 -36.17 55.27 15.00
CA GLN A 471 -34.90 54.84 14.38
C GLN A 471 -34.29 53.65 15.14
N GLY A 472 -34.37 53.65 16.47
CA GLY A 472 -33.92 52.55 17.31
C GLY A 472 -34.71 51.26 17.08
N GLU A 473 -36.02 51.32 16.87
CA GLU A 473 -36.84 50.16 16.50
C GLU A 473 -36.44 49.60 15.12
N GLY A 474 -36.16 50.47 14.14
CA GLY A 474 -35.63 50.07 12.83
C GLY A 474 -34.29 49.33 12.95
N TRP A 475 -33.36 49.87 13.74
CA TRP A 475 -32.06 49.24 13.98
C TRP A 475 -32.19 47.90 14.72
N ARG A 476 -33.06 47.79 15.73
CA ARG A 476 -33.30 46.51 16.41
C ARG A 476 -33.80 45.43 15.46
N SER A 477 -34.68 45.79 14.51
CA SER A 477 -35.19 44.86 13.51
C SER A 477 -34.10 44.39 12.53
N GLU A 478 -33.24 45.30 12.06
CA GLU A 478 -32.08 44.97 11.22
C GLU A 478 -31.06 44.09 11.96
N ILE A 479 -30.80 44.38 13.24
CA ILE A 479 -29.89 43.60 14.09
C ILE A 479 -30.41 42.17 14.27
N GLU A 480 -31.70 41.99 14.54
CA GLU A 480 -32.29 40.65 14.65
C GLU A 480 -32.28 39.88 13.32
N ALA A 481 -32.48 40.56 12.19
CA ALA A 481 -32.33 39.96 10.87
C ALA A 481 -30.87 39.49 10.60
N HIS A 482 -29.88 40.30 10.99
CA HIS A 482 -28.47 39.91 10.88
C HIS A 482 -28.10 38.75 11.82
N LYS A 483 -28.57 38.76 13.07
CA LYS A 483 -28.38 37.64 14.02
C LYS A 483 -28.95 36.33 13.45
N ALA A 484 -30.16 36.37 12.86
CA ALA A 484 -30.77 35.21 12.23
C ALA A 484 -29.94 34.70 11.03
N THR A 485 -29.35 35.60 10.25
CA THR A 485 -28.50 35.25 9.10
C THR A 485 -27.18 34.62 9.56
N ILE A 486 -26.54 35.18 10.58
CA ILE A 486 -25.32 34.63 11.21
C ILE A 486 -25.58 33.24 11.78
N ALA A 487 -26.72 33.04 12.44
CA ALA A 487 -27.10 31.74 12.99
C ALA A 487 -27.27 30.66 11.91
N ARG A 488 -27.82 31.01 10.74
CA ARG A 488 -27.93 30.10 9.59
C ARG A 488 -26.56 29.74 9.02
N LEU A 489 -25.71 30.74 8.77
CA LEU A 489 -24.35 30.51 8.26
C LEU A 489 -23.53 29.63 9.20
N LYS A 490 -23.63 29.84 10.51
CA LYS A 490 -22.95 29.01 11.52
C LYS A 490 -23.38 27.54 11.43
N ASN A 491 -24.68 27.27 11.27
CA ASN A 491 -25.19 25.90 11.09
C ASN A 491 -24.73 25.27 9.78
N ASP A 492 -24.73 26.01 8.68
CA ASP A 492 -24.30 25.52 7.37
C ASP A 492 -22.80 25.15 7.37
N VAL A 493 -21.96 26.01 7.95
CA VAL A 493 -20.52 25.76 8.12
C VAL A 493 -20.26 24.55 9.01
N GLN A 494 -20.96 24.45 10.15
CA GLN A 494 -20.79 23.33 11.07
C GLN A 494 -21.21 22.00 10.43
N SER A 495 -22.27 22.03 9.60
CA SER A 495 -22.71 20.86 8.83
C SER A 495 -21.70 20.44 7.76
N ALA A 496 -21.08 21.40 7.08
CA ALA A 496 -20.03 21.13 6.09
C ALA A 496 -18.75 20.57 6.74
N LEU A 497 -18.37 21.09 7.91
CA LEU A 497 -17.18 20.63 8.65
C LEU A 497 -17.32 19.17 9.11
N VAL A 498 -18.52 18.77 9.54
CA VAL A 498 -18.82 17.38 9.94
C VAL A 498 -18.68 16.43 8.74
N ARG A 499 -19.25 16.80 7.57
CA ARG A 499 -19.12 15.99 6.35
C ARG A 499 -17.66 15.81 5.92
N ALA A 500 -16.90 16.91 5.88
CA ALA A 500 -15.48 16.87 5.52
C ALA A 500 -14.65 16.02 6.51
N SER A 501 -14.98 16.05 7.81
CA SER A 501 -14.32 15.21 8.82
C SER A 501 -14.65 13.72 8.65
N GLU A 502 -15.87 13.36 8.26
CA GLU A 502 -16.25 11.96 8.02
C GLU A 502 -15.60 11.41 6.75
N GLU A 503 -15.49 12.23 5.70
CA GLU A 503 -14.81 11.87 4.45
C GLU A 503 -13.29 11.70 4.65
N GLY A 504 -12.65 12.57 5.44
CA GLY A 504 -11.24 12.41 5.82
C GLY A 504 -10.96 11.11 6.57
N LYS A 505 -11.83 10.72 7.52
CA LYS A 505 -11.70 9.44 8.24
C LYS A 505 -11.81 8.23 7.31
N ARG A 506 -12.73 8.27 6.33
CA ARG A 506 -12.86 7.19 5.34
C ARG A 506 -11.63 7.08 4.44
N ALA A 507 -11.03 8.22 4.06
CA ALA A 507 -9.80 8.24 3.28
C ALA A 507 -8.61 7.65 4.06
N ASP A 508 -8.45 8.01 5.34
CA ASP A 508 -7.41 7.48 6.22
C ASP A 508 -7.54 5.97 6.43
N GLU A 509 -8.76 5.47 6.64
CA GLU A 509 -9.02 4.03 6.78
C GLU A 509 -8.66 3.26 5.51
N ALA A 510 -8.95 3.82 4.34
CA ALA A 510 -8.60 3.20 3.06
C ALA A 510 -7.08 3.23 2.81
N HIS A 511 -6.40 4.33 3.12
CA HIS A 511 -4.93 4.42 3.06
C HIS A 511 -4.25 3.38 3.96
N GLN A 512 -4.74 3.18 5.19
CA GLN A 512 -4.20 2.15 6.09
C GLN A 512 -4.37 0.73 5.55
N GLN A 513 -5.46 0.45 4.83
CA GLN A 513 -5.71 -0.86 4.22
C GLN A 513 -4.76 -1.11 3.03
N VAL A 514 -4.53 -0.11 2.18
CA VAL A 514 -3.57 -0.18 1.07
C VAL A 514 -2.14 -0.41 1.60
N PHE A 515 -1.74 0.31 2.64
CA PHE A 515 -0.41 0.16 3.24
C PHE A 515 -0.16 -1.25 3.81
N LYS A 516 -1.18 -1.84 4.44
CA LYS A 516 -1.11 -3.23 4.94
C LYS A 516 -0.97 -4.25 3.80
N ALA A 517 -1.75 -4.09 2.73
CA ALA A 517 -1.66 -4.98 1.57
C ALA A 517 -0.29 -4.91 0.90
N SER A 518 0.30 -3.71 0.79
CA SER A 518 1.66 -3.50 0.26
C SER A 518 2.74 -4.17 1.12
N ALA A 519 2.65 -4.04 2.44
CA ALA A 519 3.59 -4.68 3.37
C ALA A 519 3.55 -6.22 3.31
N GLU A 520 2.36 -6.81 3.11
CA GLU A 520 2.22 -8.25 2.90
C GLU A 520 2.80 -8.70 1.56
N GLY A 521 2.64 -7.92 0.49
CA GLY A 521 3.27 -8.16 -0.81
C GLY A 521 4.80 -8.21 -0.72
N ALA A 522 5.43 -7.22 -0.10
CA ALA A 522 6.89 -7.17 0.08
C ALA A 522 7.43 -8.36 0.91
N ARG A 523 6.66 -8.83 1.89
CA ARG A 523 7.01 -10.02 2.68
C ARG A 523 7.00 -11.29 1.83
N LEU A 524 6.02 -11.44 0.94
CA LEU A 524 5.92 -12.59 0.05
C LEU A 524 7.06 -12.62 -0.98
N GLU A 525 7.43 -11.48 -1.56
CA GLU A 525 8.60 -11.37 -2.45
C GLU A 525 9.90 -11.83 -1.77
N GLY A 526 10.11 -11.43 -0.51
CA GLY A 526 11.27 -11.88 0.27
C GLY A 526 11.33 -13.40 0.46
N MET A 527 10.17 -14.05 0.62
CA MET A 527 10.09 -15.51 0.71
C MET A 527 10.44 -16.18 -0.63
N VAL A 528 9.91 -15.67 -1.74
CA VAL A 528 10.18 -16.20 -3.09
C VAL A 528 11.66 -16.08 -3.45
N SER A 529 12.29 -14.95 -3.13
CA SER A 529 13.73 -14.73 -3.32
C SER A 529 14.58 -15.74 -2.52
N THR A 530 14.18 -16.01 -1.26
CA THR A 530 14.89 -16.97 -0.40
C THR A 530 14.83 -18.39 -0.97
N ILE A 531 13.64 -18.84 -1.38
CA ILE A 531 13.44 -20.18 -1.98
C ILE A 531 14.22 -20.32 -3.30
N SER A 532 14.22 -19.28 -4.13
CA SER A 532 14.96 -19.27 -5.41
C SER A 532 16.47 -19.42 -5.21
N ARG A 533 17.02 -18.78 -4.16
CA ARG A 533 18.44 -18.92 -3.79
C ARG A 533 18.77 -20.34 -3.30
N GLU A 534 17.96 -20.91 -2.41
CA GLU A 534 18.16 -22.28 -1.92
C GLU A 534 18.12 -23.32 -3.06
N LEU A 535 17.23 -23.11 -4.05
CA LEU A 535 17.15 -23.95 -5.23
C LEU A 535 18.41 -23.84 -6.12
N ALA A 536 18.96 -22.63 -6.27
CA ALA A 536 20.18 -22.40 -7.04
C ALA A 536 21.40 -23.08 -6.39
N GLU A 537 21.53 -23.00 -5.07
CA GLU A 537 22.58 -23.67 -4.30
C GLU A 537 22.48 -25.20 -4.43
N ALA A 538 21.29 -25.77 -4.31
CA ALA A 538 21.06 -27.20 -4.48
C ALA A 538 21.43 -27.69 -5.90
N LYS A 539 21.09 -26.92 -6.94
CA LYS A 539 21.48 -27.23 -8.34
C LYS A 539 23.00 -27.23 -8.52
N GLN A 540 23.70 -26.28 -7.90
CA GLN A 540 25.15 -26.17 -8.00
C GLN A 540 25.86 -27.36 -7.34
N VAL A 541 25.39 -27.80 -6.17
CA VAL A 541 25.93 -29.00 -5.47
C VAL A 541 25.76 -30.25 -6.32
N LEU A 542 24.58 -30.45 -6.93
CA LEU A 542 24.32 -31.59 -7.81
C LEU A 542 25.19 -31.58 -9.08
N PHE A 543 25.39 -30.40 -9.68
CA PHE A 543 26.21 -30.26 -10.87
C PHE A 543 27.68 -30.61 -10.61
N LEU A 544 28.24 -30.13 -9.49
CA LEU A 544 29.61 -30.45 -9.08
C LEU A 544 29.79 -31.93 -8.71
N GLY A 545 28.81 -32.53 -8.04
CA GLY A 545 28.83 -33.96 -7.69
C GLY A 545 28.81 -34.88 -8.92
N LEU A 546 27.96 -34.56 -9.91
CA LEU A 546 27.85 -35.34 -11.15
C LEU A 546 29.11 -35.22 -12.03
N GLY A 547 29.70 -34.02 -12.13
CA GLY A 547 30.92 -33.83 -12.91
C GLY A 547 32.09 -34.67 -12.40
N LYS A 548 32.26 -34.75 -11.07
CA LYS A 548 33.32 -35.56 -10.46
C LYS A 548 33.11 -37.06 -10.68
N ALA A 549 31.87 -37.54 -10.54
CA ALA A 549 31.53 -38.93 -10.80
C ALA A 549 31.77 -39.33 -12.27
N GLU A 550 31.54 -38.42 -13.21
CA GLU A 550 31.80 -38.65 -14.64
C GLU A 550 33.31 -38.68 -14.96
N GLU A 551 34.12 -37.84 -14.30
CA GLU A 551 35.59 -37.89 -14.41
C GLU A 551 36.17 -39.19 -13.84
N ASP A 552 35.69 -39.62 -12.67
CA ASP A 552 36.11 -40.88 -12.04
C ASP A 552 35.73 -42.10 -12.91
N ALA A 553 34.53 -42.09 -13.52
CA ALA A 553 34.10 -43.13 -14.46
C ALA A 553 34.98 -43.18 -15.72
N LYS A 554 35.34 -42.02 -16.29
CA LYS A 554 36.28 -41.93 -17.43
C LYS A 554 37.68 -42.41 -17.07
N ALA A 555 38.16 -42.13 -15.86
CA ALA A 555 39.45 -42.61 -15.37
C ALA A 555 39.47 -44.14 -15.22
N ILE A 556 38.39 -44.73 -14.70
CA ILE A 556 38.23 -46.19 -14.59
C ILE A 556 38.18 -46.84 -15.97
N GLN A 557 37.40 -46.28 -16.91
CA GLN A 557 37.32 -46.80 -18.28
C GLN A 557 38.67 -46.77 -18.98
N LYS A 558 39.41 -45.66 -18.85
CA LYS A 558 40.77 -45.52 -19.42
C LYS A 558 41.76 -46.52 -18.82
N ALA A 559 41.62 -46.87 -17.53
CA ALA A 559 42.45 -47.88 -16.89
C ALA A 559 42.12 -49.31 -17.33
N LEU A 560 40.86 -49.58 -17.67
CA LEU A 560 40.40 -50.84 -18.27
C LEU A 560 40.92 -50.99 -19.70
N ASP A 561 40.79 -49.94 -20.52
CA ASP A 561 41.21 -49.96 -21.93
C ASP A 561 42.73 -50.14 -22.06
N ALA A 562 43.52 -49.57 -21.14
CA ALA A 562 44.98 -49.69 -21.09
C ALA A 562 45.50 -51.10 -20.71
N ARG A 563 44.63 -52.03 -20.29
CA ARG A 563 45.01 -53.38 -19.85
C ARG A 563 44.74 -54.49 -20.88
N SER A 564 44.40 -54.14 -22.12
CA SER A 564 44.24 -55.10 -23.20
C SER A 564 45.56 -55.39 -23.94
N ALA A 565 46.37 -56.31 -23.38
CA ALA A 565 47.37 -57.09 -24.13
C ALA A 565 47.90 -58.28 -23.30
N ASP A 566 47.18 -59.39 -23.38
CA ASP A 566 47.62 -60.79 -23.49
C ASP A 566 48.41 -61.61 -22.46
N ASP A 567 48.96 -61.12 -21.33
CA ASP A 567 49.82 -62.04 -20.51
C ASP A 567 49.53 -62.22 -19.00
N GLU A 568 48.37 -61.81 -18.45
CA GLU A 568 48.17 -61.91 -16.99
C GLU A 568 46.79 -62.40 -16.49
N VAL A 569 46.05 -63.17 -17.30
CA VAL A 569 44.71 -63.65 -16.90
C VAL A 569 44.77 -64.71 -15.78
N ASP A 570 45.87 -65.47 -15.65
CA ASP A 570 46.00 -66.51 -14.62
C ASP A 570 46.62 -66.01 -13.29
N SER A 571 47.29 -64.84 -13.28
CA SER A 571 47.82 -64.22 -12.05
C SER A 571 46.76 -63.44 -11.25
N LEU A 572 45.64 -63.09 -11.87
CA LEU A 572 44.62 -62.23 -11.27
C LEU A 572 43.53 -62.98 -10.49
N ARG A 573 43.46 -64.32 -10.61
CA ARG A 573 42.54 -65.13 -9.80
C ARG A 573 42.94 -65.26 -8.33
N SER A 574 44.15 -64.83 -7.94
CA SER A 574 44.63 -64.87 -6.54
C SER A 574 44.96 -63.50 -5.94
N SER A 575 44.55 -62.40 -6.58
CA SER A 575 45.06 -61.08 -6.18
C SER A 575 44.05 -60.31 -5.33
N ASP A 576 44.49 -59.91 -4.13
CA ASP A 576 43.84 -58.92 -3.25
C ASP A 576 43.36 -57.67 -4.00
N LYS A 577 43.96 -57.34 -5.15
CA LYS A 577 43.57 -56.23 -6.02
C LYS A 577 42.17 -56.37 -6.63
N LEU A 578 41.71 -57.59 -6.93
CA LEU A 578 40.33 -57.80 -7.41
C LEU A 578 39.33 -57.56 -6.27
N ARG A 579 39.72 -57.94 -5.05
CA ARG A 579 38.92 -57.73 -3.84
C ARG A 579 38.85 -56.24 -3.49
N GLU A 580 39.97 -55.52 -3.55
CA GLU A 580 40.00 -54.05 -3.41
C GLU A 580 39.16 -53.36 -4.49
N ALA A 581 39.22 -53.81 -5.74
CA ALA A 581 38.38 -53.25 -6.81
C ALA A 581 36.88 -53.52 -6.58
N MET A 582 36.51 -54.70 -6.09
CA MET A 582 35.14 -55.03 -5.72
C MET A 582 34.66 -54.27 -4.48
N GLU A 583 35.52 -54.07 -3.47
CA GLU A 583 35.23 -53.25 -2.29
C GLU A 583 35.05 -51.77 -2.67
N ALA A 584 35.89 -51.24 -3.57
CA ALA A 584 35.75 -49.88 -4.11
C ALA A 584 34.46 -49.70 -4.93
N LEU A 585 34.08 -50.70 -5.75
CA LEU A 585 32.81 -50.71 -6.46
C LEU A 585 31.60 -50.81 -5.53
N ALA A 586 31.70 -51.57 -4.44
CA ALA A 586 30.65 -51.65 -3.42
C ALA A 586 30.50 -50.32 -2.66
N LEU A 587 31.62 -49.66 -2.33
CA LEU A 587 31.62 -48.34 -1.71
C LEU A 587 30.99 -47.29 -2.63
N ALA A 588 31.40 -47.25 -3.90
CA ALA A 588 30.84 -46.35 -4.91
C ALA A 588 29.34 -46.59 -5.14
N ARG A 589 28.87 -47.86 -5.11
CA ARG A 589 27.43 -48.16 -5.13
C ARG A 589 26.71 -47.66 -3.89
N SER A 590 27.30 -47.80 -2.72
CA SER A 590 26.70 -47.30 -1.47
C SER A 590 26.62 -45.77 -1.43
N GLU A 591 27.63 -45.07 -1.96
CA GLU A 591 27.64 -43.62 -2.10
C GLU A 591 26.62 -43.17 -3.17
N GLY A 592 26.49 -43.91 -4.27
CA GLY A 592 25.47 -43.69 -5.28
C GLY A 592 24.04 -43.87 -4.74
N ASP A 593 23.80 -44.88 -3.91
CA ASP A 593 22.50 -45.11 -3.27
C ASP A 593 22.20 -44.05 -2.20
N ALA A 594 23.20 -43.59 -1.46
CA ALA A 594 23.07 -42.47 -0.53
C ALA A 594 22.75 -41.15 -1.27
N ALA A 595 23.41 -40.90 -2.41
CA ALA A 595 23.11 -39.75 -3.27
C ALA A 595 21.70 -39.81 -3.87
N ARG A 596 21.24 -41.00 -4.31
CA ARG A 596 19.86 -41.21 -4.77
C ARG A 596 18.85 -40.95 -3.67
N LYS A 597 19.12 -41.40 -2.44
CA LYS A 597 18.25 -41.14 -1.29
C LYS A 597 18.17 -39.65 -0.95
N MET A 598 19.31 -38.93 -0.96
CA MET A 598 19.33 -37.47 -0.79
C MET A 598 18.58 -36.74 -1.92
N LEU A 599 18.69 -37.23 -3.17
CA LEU A 599 17.96 -36.70 -4.31
C LEU A 599 16.44 -36.90 -4.18
N GLU A 600 16.01 -38.06 -3.67
CA GLU A 600 14.58 -38.31 -3.46
C GLU A 600 14.04 -37.49 -2.28
N GLU A 601 14.81 -37.34 -1.19
CA GLU A 601 14.45 -36.45 -0.08
C GLU A 601 14.36 -34.97 -0.50
N THR A 602 15.30 -34.50 -1.34
CA THR A 602 15.25 -33.14 -1.89
C THR A 602 14.10 -32.97 -2.89
N ARG A 603 13.79 -33.99 -3.70
CA ARG A 603 12.63 -33.98 -4.59
C ARG A 603 11.32 -33.86 -3.81
N VAL A 604 11.16 -34.60 -2.71
CA VAL A 604 9.97 -34.50 -1.84
C VAL A 604 9.85 -33.10 -1.24
N LYS A 605 10.96 -32.53 -0.75
CA LYS A 605 10.99 -31.14 -0.24
C LYS A 605 10.63 -30.13 -1.33
N LEU A 606 11.12 -30.32 -2.55
CA LEU A 606 10.81 -29.47 -3.69
C LEU A 606 9.32 -29.53 -4.05
N THR A 607 8.73 -30.72 -4.10
CA THR A 607 7.29 -30.87 -4.38
C THR A 607 6.43 -30.24 -3.30
N ALA A 608 6.84 -30.31 -2.02
CA ALA A 608 6.15 -29.64 -0.93
C ALA A 608 6.25 -28.11 -1.03
N ALA A 609 7.44 -27.59 -1.38
CA ALA A 609 7.65 -26.17 -1.62
C ALA A 609 6.87 -25.65 -2.84
N GLU A 610 6.75 -26.45 -3.90
CA GLU A 610 5.93 -26.12 -5.08
C GLU A 610 4.43 -26.06 -4.76
N GLU A 611 3.92 -26.97 -3.91
CA GLU A 611 2.53 -26.91 -3.46
C GLU A 611 2.28 -25.71 -2.54
N GLU A 612 3.22 -25.39 -1.63
CA GLU A 612 3.14 -24.20 -0.78
C GLU A 612 3.19 -22.90 -1.61
N ALA A 613 4.05 -22.85 -2.64
CA ALA A 613 4.13 -21.71 -3.56
C ALA A 613 2.81 -21.51 -4.33
N LYS A 614 2.20 -22.59 -4.85
CA LYS A 614 0.88 -22.53 -5.50
C LYS A 614 -0.22 -22.06 -4.56
N SER A 615 -0.19 -22.51 -3.29
CA SER A 615 -1.14 -22.04 -2.28
C SER A 615 -1.00 -20.54 -2.04
N LYS A 616 0.23 -20.03 -1.94
CA LYS A 616 0.51 -18.60 -1.76
C LYS A 616 0.20 -17.75 -3.00
N GLU A 617 0.34 -18.30 -4.20
CA GLU A 617 -0.04 -17.63 -5.45
C GLU A 617 -1.57 -17.39 -5.49
N VAL A 618 -2.36 -18.35 -5.01
CA VAL A 618 -3.83 -18.19 -4.85
C VAL A 618 -4.16 -17.12 -3.80
N GLU A 619 -3.45 -17.10 -2.66
CA GLU A 619 -3.61 -16.05 -1.65
C GLU A 619 -3.23 -14.66 -2.18
N MET A 620 -2.16 -14.56 -2.96
CA MET A 620 -1.71 -13.32 -3.59
C MET A 620 -2.72 -12.83 -4.64
N SER A 621 -3.28 -13.72 -5.46
CA SER A 621 -4.36 -13.37 -6.39
C SER A 621 -5.59 -12.83 -5.66
N ALA A 622 -5.98 -13.44 -4.53
CA ALA A 622 -7.10 -12.95 -3.72
C ALA A 622 -6.80 -11.59 -3.07
N ALA A 623 -5.55 -11.34 -2.67
CA ALA A 623 -5.12 -10.04 -2.16
C ALA A 623 -5.15 -8.95 -3.25
N ILE A 624 -4.75 -9.28 -4.48
CA ILE A 624 -4.83 -8.38 -5.65
C ILE A 624 -6.29 -8.02 -5.95
N ASP A 625 -7.20 -8.99 -5.99
CA ASP A 625 -8.63 -8.74 -6.23
C ASP A 625 -9.23 -7.85 -5.11
N SER A 626 -8.82 -8.07 -3.87
CA SER A 626 -9.21 -7.24 -2.72
C SER A 626 -8.68 -5.80 -2.85
N SER A 627 -7.44 -5.63 -3.28
CA SER A 627 -6.83 -4.32 -3.54
C SER A 627 -7.55 -3.55 -4.65
N GLN A 628 -7.88 -4.20 -5.77
CA GLN A 628 -8.64 -3.60 -6.87
C GLN A 628 -10.05 -3.18 -6.44
N SER A 629 -10.71 -3.98 -5.60
CA SER A 629 -12.00 -3.65 -5.01
C SER A 629 -11.91 -2.39 -4.11
N LEU A 630 -10.87 -2.29 -3.28
CA LEU A 630 -10.62 -1.10 -2.46
C LEU A 630 -10.31 0.14 -3.31
N GLN A 631 -9.57 -0.02 -4.40
CA GLN A 631 -9.27 1.07 -5.35
C GLN A 631 -10.55 1.60 -6.01
N ALA A 632 -11.50 0.71 -6.37
CA ALA A 632 -12.82 1.11 -6.86
C ALA A 632 -13.64 1.87 -5.80
N GLN A 633 -13.58 1.47 -4.53
CA GLN A 633 -14.23 2.19 -3.43
C GLN A 633 -13.62 3.57 -3.17
N LEU A 634 -12.28 3.68 -3.31
CA LEU A 634 -11.56 4.95 -3.20
C LEU A 634 -12.02 5.93 -4.29
N SER A 635 -12.12 5.45 -5.54
CA SER A 635 -12.59 6.25 -6.69
C SER A 635 -14.00 6.80 -6.47
N VAL A 636 -14.92 6.00 -5.93
CA VAL A 636 -16.27 6.47 -5.57
C VAL A 636 -16.23 7.53 -4.46
N SER A 637 -15.33 7.40 -3.49
CA SER A 637 -15.18 8.37 -2.40
C SER A 637 -14.60 9.71 -2.89
N VAL A 638 -13.64 9.66 -3.83
CA VAL A 638 -13.07 10.86 -4.48
C VAL A 638 -14.14 11.62 -5.25
N MET A 639 -15.03 10.94 -5.98
CA MET A 639 -16.16 11.58 -6.64
C MET A 639 -17.12 12.27 -5.65
N GLY A 640 -17.30 11.71 -4.45
CA GLY A 640 -18.09 12.34 -3.39
C GLY A 640 -17.46 13.66 -2.89
N MET A 641 -16.13 13.70 -2.77
CA MET A 641 -15.41 14.92 -2.38
C MET A 641 -15.50 16.03 -3.44
N GLU A 642 -15.57 15.69 -4.73
CA GLU A 642 -15.79 16.67 -5.80
C GLU A 642 -17.17 17.34 -5.71
N ASP A 643 -18.20 16.61 -5.32
CA ASP A 643 -19.53 17.18 -5.10
C ASP A 643 -19.57 18.03 -3.83
N ALA A 644 -18.90 17.61 -2.74
CA ALA A 644 -18.69 18.45 -1.56
C ALA A 644 -17.92 19.75 -1.87
N ARG A 645 -16.95 19.69 -2.81
CA ARG A 645 -16.20 20.85 -3.30
C ARG A 645 -17.09 21.82 -4.08
N LYS A 646 -18.03 21.33 -4.90
CA LYS A 646 -19.02 22.19 -5.57
C LYS A 646 -19.94 22.88 -4.56
N ASP A 647 -20.39 22.16 -3.54
CA ASP A 647 -21.22 22.72 -2.46
C ASP A 647 -20.47 23.81 -1.69
N LEU A 648 -19.18 23.59 -1.36
CA LEU A 648 -18.33 24.60 -0.73
C LEU A 648 -18.09 25.82 -1.64
N GLY A 649 -17.95 25.61 -2.95
CA GLY A 649 -17.88 26.70 -3.93
C GLY A 649 -19.15 27.56 -3.97
N ALA A 650 -20.32 26.93 -3.90
CA ALA A 650 -21.60 27.64 -3.84
C ALA A 650 -21.79 28.42 -2.53
N LEU A 651 -21.34 27.86 -1.39
CA LEU A 651 -21.32 28.56 -0.11
C LEU A 651 -20.38 29.77 -0.13
N ARG A 652 -19.21 29.64 -0.78
CA ARG A 652 -18.26 30.74 -0.94
C ARG A 652 -18.86 31.92 -1.71
N ALA A 653 -19.54 31.63 -2.82
CA ALA A 653 -20.21 32.66 -3.62
C ALA A 653 -21.27 33.43 -2.81
N ARG A 654 -22.02 32.73 -1.94
CA ARG A 654 -22.98 33.37 -1.03
C ARG A 654 -22.31 34.24 0.02
N CYS A 655 -21.20 33.79 0.60
CA CYS A 655 -20.42 34.61 1.53
C CYS A 655 -19.93 35.90 0.86
N ASP A 656 -19.39 35.81 -0.36
CA ASP A 656 -18.90 36.97 -1.11
C ASP A 656 -20.04 37.98 -1.41
N GLU A 657 -21.24 37.51 -1.76
CA GLU A 657 -22.43 38.36 -1.95
C GLU A 657 -22.80 39.10 -0.64
N THR A 658 -22.85 38.39 0.49
CA THR A 658 -23.15 39.00 1.80
C THR A 658 -22.07 39.99 2.27
N GLU A 659 -20.81 39.78 1.91
CA GLU A 659 -19.74 40.71 2.23
C GLU A 659 -19.89 42.02 1.45
N GLU A 660 -20.31 41.94 0.20
CA GLU A 660 -20.56 43.11 -0.66
C GLU A 660 -21.78 43.91 -0.17
N GLU A 661 -22.83 43.23 0.29
CA GLU A 661 -23.97 43.86 0.98
C GLU A 661 -23.54 44.57 2.29
N SER A 662 -22.65 43.95 3.07
CA SER A 662 -22.10 44.54 4.29
C SER A 662 -21.27 45.81 4.01
N LYS A 663 -20.45 45.81 2.95
CA LYS A 663 -19.69 46.99 2.52
C LYS A 663 -20.61 48.14 2.12
N LYS A 664 -21.69 47.84 1.40
CA LYS A 664 -22.71 48.82 1.01
C LYS A 664 -23.41 49.42 2.23
N LEU A 665 -23.81 48.58 3.19
CA LEU A 665 -24.41 49.05 4.44
C LEU A 665 -23.46 49.95 5.25
N LYS A 666 -22.16 49.63 5.30
CA LYS A 666 -21.16 50.51 5.94
C LYS A 666 -21.07 51.88 5.26
N GLN A 667 -21.11 51.93 3.94
CA GLN A 667 -21.15 53.21 3.20
C GLN A 667 -22.41 54.01 3.52
N ASP A 668 -23.57 53.36 3.56
CA ASP A 668 -24.85 54.01 3.88
C ASP A 668 -24.86 54.54 5.32
N ILE A 669 -24.31 53.79 6.28
CA ILE A 669 -24.14 54.24 7.68
C ILE A 669 -23.19 55.44 7.77
N MET A 670 -22.09 55.44 7.02
CA MET A 670 -21.16 56.59 6.98
C MET A 670 -21.83 57.84 6.37
N ALA A 671 -22.61 57.66 5.30
CA ALA A 671 -23.37 58.73 4.67
C ALA A 671 -24.41 59.33 5.63
N LEU A 672 -25.16 58.47 6.34
CA LEU A 672 -26.11 58.89 7.38
C LEU A 672 -25.42 59.63 8.53
N ARG A 673 -24.28 59.12 9.04
CA ARG A 673 -23.48 59.82 10.07
C ARG A 673 -23.01 61.20 9.63
N LYS A 674 -22.67 61.37 8.35
CA LYS A 674 -22.28 62.66 7.79
C LYS A 674 -23.49 63.60 7.75
N ALA A 675 -24.62 63.14 7.22
CA ALA A 675 -25.86 63.93 7.16
C ALA A 675 -26.34 64.37 8.56
N LEU A 676 -26.22 63.50 9.57
CA LEU A 676 -26.57 63.81 10.96
C LEU A 676 -25.63 64.85 11.59
N ARG A 677 -24.33 64.78 11.29
CA ARG A 677 -23.33 65.79 11.70
C ARG A 677 -23.60 67.16 11.08
N ASP A 678 -24.01 67.18 9.82
CA ASP A 678 -24.28 68.42 9.08
C ASP A 678 -25.58 69.11 9.55
N GLN A 679 -26.43 68.44 10.35
CA GLN A 679 -27.71 68.96 10.86
C GLN A 679 -27.69 69.43 12.32
N ALA A 680 -26.63 69.18 13.11
CA ALA A 680 -26.58 69.53 14.52
C ALA A 680 -25.92 70.92 14.78
N PRO A 681 -26.50 71.80 15.63
CA PRO A 681 -25.89 73.08 15.98
C PRO A 681 -24.62 72.89 16.83
N LEU A 682 -23.54 73.53 16.38
CA LEU A 682 -22.13 73.36 16.74
C LEU A 682 -21.68 73.76 18.18
N SER A 683 -22.49 73.64 19.24
CA SER A 683 -22.08 74.24 20.54
C SER A 683 -22.27 73.45 21.83
N ALA A 684 -22.57 72.14 21.83
CA ALA A 684 -22.77 71.45 23.11
C ALA A 684 -22.22 70.01 23.25
N LEU A 685 -21.63 69.42 22.21
CA LEU A 685 -21.21 68.01 22.26
C LEU A 685 -19.76 67.78 21.83
N ASP A 686 -18.84 68.61 22.32
CA ASP A 686 -17.39 68.38 22.25
C ASP A 686 -16.85 67.64 23.50
N LEU A 687 -17.68 66.80 24.11
CA LEU A 687 -17.25 65.82 25.11
C LEU A 687 -16.82 64.51 24.44
N GLN A 688 -15.96 64.59 23.42
CA GLN A 688 -14.98 63.52 23.24
C GLN A 688 -14.08 63.57 24.46
N THR A 689 -14.39 62.77 25.48
CA THR A 689 -13.48 62.50 26.60
C THR A 689 -12.23 61.84 26.02
N GLN A 690 -11.24 62.67 25.67
CA GLN A 690 -9.94 62.21 25.21
C GLN A 690 -9.28 61.47 26.38
N PHE A 691 -9.34 60.13 26.34
CA PHE A 691 -8.54 59.29 27.21
C PHE A 691 -7.08 59.43 26.78
N THR A 692 -6.25 59.96 27.66
CA THR A 692 -4.84 60.26 27.41
C THR A 692 -3.99 59.53 28.43
N GLY A 693 -2.98 58.81 27.97
CA GLY A 693 -1.98 58.20 28.85
C GLY A 693 -0.91 59.19 29.30
N LEU A 694 0.17 58.67 29.88
CA LEU A 694 1.33 59.46 30.31
C LEU A 694 2.41 59.63 29.23
N GLU A 695 2.21 59.06 28.05
CA GLU A 695 3.18 59.04 26.96
C GLU A 695 4.52 58.40 27.40
N ILE A 696 4.41 57.20 27.97
CA ILE A 696 5.53 56.33 28.37
C ILE A 696 5.40 54.95 27.72
N VAL A 697 6.53 54.31 27.45
CA VAL A 697 6.61 52.92 26.99
C VAL A 697 7.07 52.06 28.16
N ILE A 698 6.36 50.96 28.43
CA ILE A 698 6.67 50.05 29.54
C ILE A 698 6.85 48.60 29.03
N THR A 699 7.57 47.77 29.78
CA THR A 699 7.76 46.35 29.46
C THR A 699 6.46 45.56 29.59
N ASP A 700 6.28 44.58 28.70
CA ASP A 700 5.06 43.75 28.64
C ASP A 700 4.94 42.75 29.80
N SER A 701 6.05 42.38 30.43
CA SER A 701 6.11 41.48 31.59
C SER A 701 6.42 42.22 32.88
N PRO A 702 5.82 41.80 34.03
CA PRO A 702 6.23 42.29 35.33
C PRO A 702 7.68 41.90 35.67
N PRO A 703 8.42 42.73 36.43
CA PRO A 703 8.02 44.06 36.88
C PRO A 703 7.97 45.07 35.72
N HIS A 704 6.90 45.86 35.64
CA HIS A 704 6.70 46.80 34.54
C HIS A 704 7.69 47.97 34.66
N ARG A 705 8.64 48.02 33.72
CA ARG A 705 9.72 49.00 33.69
C ARG A 705 9.49 49.99 32.56
N ILE A 706 9.75 51.26 32.82
CA ILE A 706 9.69 52.33 31.83
C ILE A 706 10.90 52.21 30.91
N VAL A 707 10.66 51.89 29.64
CA VAL A 707 11.70 51.72 28.61
C VAL A 707 12.00 53.06 27.95
N THR A 708 10.96 53.84 27.68
CA THR A 708 11.10 55.11 26.97
C THR A 708 10.10 56.13 27.52
N VAL A 709 10.56 57.37 27.68
CA VAL A 709 9.71 58.52 27.99
C VAL A 709 9.59 59.36 26.72
N VAL A 710 8.37 59.54 26.20
CA VAL A 710 8.18 60.24 24.92
C VAL A 710 8.42 61.74 25.10
N GLU A 711 9.36 62.29 24.32
CA GLU A 711 9.71 63.71 24.36
C GLU A 711 8.49 64.62 24.14
N GLY A 712 8.40 65.66 24.96
CA GLY A 712 7.30 66.60 25.01
C GLY A 712 6.01 66.03 25.60
N GLY A 713 5.99 64.77 26.06
CA GLY A 713 4.82 64.10 26.63
C GLY A 713 4.55 64.41 28.10
N ALA A 714 3.42 63.93 28.64
CA ALA A 714 3.03 64.21 30.02
C ALA A 714 4.07 63.77 31.07
N ALA A 715 4.66 62.59 30.92
CA ALA A 715 5.74 62.12 31.78
C ALA A 715 7.04 62.92 31.58
N ASP A 716 7.42 63.24 30.35
CA ASP A 716 8.62 64.04 30.04
C ASP A 716 8.52 65.45 30.65
N ARG A 717 7.41 66.15 30.40
CA ARG A 717 7.14 67.49 30.95
C ARG A 717 7.11 67.53 32.46
N SER A 718 6.82 66.40 33.12
CA SER A 718 6.88 66.32 34.59
C SER A 718 8.32 66.35 35.10
N GLY A 719 9.27 65.77 34.35
CA GLY A 719 10.66 65.54 34.79
C GLY A 719 10.80 64.58 35.97
N LEU A 720 9.70 63.97 36.44
CA LEU A 720 9.66 63.11 37.64
C LEU A 720 9.85 61.64 37.31
N VAL A 721 9.63 61.26 36.04
CA VAL A 721 9.74 59.90 35.51
C VAL A 721 10.97 59.79 34.64
N GLN A 722 11.73 58.71 34.78
CA GLN A 722 12.94 58.46 33.99
C GLN A 722 12.90 57.07 33.35
N GLU A 723 13.61 56.93 32.25
CA GLU A 723 13.86 55.62 31.64
C GLU A 723 14.61 54.71 32.64
N GLY A 724 14.15 53.48 32.76
CA GLY A 724 14.65 52.50 33.73
C GLY A 724 13.86 52.43 35.04
N ASP A 725 13.03 53.43 35.37
CA ASP A 725 12.16 53.40 36.57
C ASP A 725 11.19 52.19 36.51
N VAL A 726 11.00 51.51 37.64
CA VAL A 726 10.05 50.38 37.78
C VAL A 726 8.78 50.85 38.45
N ILE A 727 7.62 50.57 37.87
CA ILE A 727 6.32 50.93 38.45
C ILE A 727 5.95 49.89 39.51
N LEU A 728 5.81 50.32 40.77
CA LEU A 728 5.40 49.46 41.88
C LEU A 728 3.89 49.57 42.14
N SER A 729 3.33 50.78 42.07
CA SER A 729 1.90 51.02 42.22
C SER A 729 1.40 52.22 41.40
N ILE A 730 0.11 52.18 41.06
CA ILE A 730 -0.64 53.23 40.35
C ILE A 730 -1.88 53.54 41.18
N ASP A 731 -2.08 54.81 41.54
CA ASP A 731 -3.18 55.30 42.37
C ASP A 731 -3.36 54.46 43.65
N GLY A 732 -2.23 54.10 44.28
CA GLY A 732 -2.18 53.28 45.50
C GLY A 732 -2.36 51.77 45.29
N THR A 733 -2.62 51.32 44.06
CA THR A 733 -2.82 49.90 43.73
C THR A 733 -1.54 49.28 43.18
N SER A 734 -1.04 48.21 43.81
CA SER A 734 0.18 47.51 43.37
C SER A 734 0.02 46.87 41.98
N VAL A 735 1.06 47.00 41.15
CA VAL A 735 1.11 46.48 39.77
C VAL A 735 2.13 45.35 39.55
N GLU A 736 2.82 44.88 40.61
CA GLU A 736 3.91 43.90 40.52
C GLU A 736 3.55 42.56 39.86
N ARG A 737 2.25 42.20 39.84
CA ARG A 737 1.74 40.93 39.27
C ARG A 737 0.59 41.15 38.29
N ARG A 738 0.38 42.39 37.83
CA ARG A 738 -0.71 42.71 36.90
C ARG A 738 -0.26 42.46 35.46
N SER A 739 -1.21 42.26 34.56
CA SER A 739 -0.91 42.17 33.13
C SER A 739 -0.67 43.57 32.56
N ILE A 740 0.07 43.66 31.46
CA ILE A 740 0.30 44.93 30.75
C ILE A 740 -1.01 45.62 30.34
N ALA A 741 -2.05 44.86 29.97
CA ALA A 741 -3.36 45.41 29.61
C ALA A 741 -4.00 46.15 30.79
N THR A 742 -4.02 45.51 31.97
CA THR A 742 -4.54 46.12 33.20
C THR A 742 -3.73 47.35 33.61
N VAL A 743 -2.40 47.28 33.54
CA VAL A 743 -1.53 48.41 33.89
C VAL A 743 -1.72 49.58 32.91
N ARG A 744 -1.90 49.31 31.62
CA ARG A 744 -2.20 50.32 30.60
C ARG A 744 -3.53 51.02 30.89
N GLU A 745 -4.58 50.28 31.22
CA GLU A 745 -5.89 50.85 31.59
C GLU A 745 -5.79 51.76 32.81
N MET A 746 -5.00 51.39 33.82
CA MET A 746 -4.78 52.20 35.03
C MET A 746 -3.98 53.48 34.74
N LEU A 747 -3.01 53.42 33.82
CA LEU A 747 -2.24 54.61 33.39
C LEU A 747 -3.07 55.56 32.53
N MET A 748 -4.02 55.03 31.76
CA MET A 748 -4.94 55.81 30.93
C MET A 748 -6.04 56.45 31.79
N GLY A 749 -6.51 57.62 31.37
CA GLY A 749 -7.59 58.32 32.06
C GLY A 749 -8.00 59.57 31.31
N VAL A 750 -9.05 60.23 31.81
CA VAL A 750 -9.57 61.46 31.20
C VAL A 750 -8.51 62.55 31.21
N THR A 751 -8.36 63.26 30.09
CA THR A 751 -7.49 64.45 29.97
C THR A 751 -7.72 65.41 31.14
N GLY A 752 -6.63 65.90 31.74
CA GLY A 752 -6.68 66.84 32.87
C GLY A 752 -6.76 66.18 34.25
N THR A 753 -6.97 64.86 34.34
CA THR A 753 -6.86 64.11 35.60
C THR A 753 -5.40 63.84 35.98
N HIS A 754 -5.17 63.32 37.19
CA HIS A 754 -3.82 63.00 37.68
C HIS A 754 -3.72 61.51 37.99
N VAL A 755 -2.50 60.98 37.90
CA VAL A 755 -2.14 59.64 38.34
C VAL A 755 -1.01 59.71 39.34
N GLU A 756 -1.12 58.95 40.42
CA GLU A 756 -0.11 58.83 41.45
C GLU A 756 0.68 57.54 41.23
N LEU A 757 1.99 57.66 41.02
CA LEU A 757 2.88 56.53 40.80
C LEU A 757 3.82 56.36 41.98
N GLN A 758 4.03 55.11 42.40
CA GLN A 758 5.21 54.73 43.18
C GLN A 758 6.19 54.03 42.24
N LEU A 759 7.38 54.59 42.13
CA LEU A 759 8.43 54.15 41.23
C LEU A 759 9.65 53.71 42.04
N LEU A 760 10.29 52.62 41.63
CA LEU A 760 11.62 52.25 42.10
C LEU A 760 12.65 52.74 41.09
N ARG A 761 13.43 53.74 41.48
CA ARG A 761 14.51 54.27 40.66
C ARG A 761 15.74 53.37 40.78
N THR A 762 15.94 52.53 39.78
CA THR A 762 17.16 51.74 39.63
C THR A 762 18.10 52.53 38.72
N SER A 763 18.98 53.35 39.31
CA SER A 763 20.01 54.00 38.50
C SER A 763 20.89 52.93 37.84
N TRP A 764 21.26 53.13 36.57
CA TRP A 764 22.29 52.32 35.90
C TRP A 764 23.67 52.46 36.55
N THR A 765 23.84 53.41 37.46
CA THR A 765 25.10 53.80 38.08
C THR A 765 25.19 53.39 39.55
N ASN A 766 25.08 52.11 39.90
CA ASN A 766 25.36 51.54 41.25
C ASN A 766 24.81 52.30 42.49
N ALA A 767 23.90 53.26 42.34
CA ALA A 767 23.34 53.99 43.46
C ALA A 767 22.19 53.16 44.05
N GLU A 768 22.04 53.22 45.37
CA GLU A 768 20.99 52.49 46.07
C GLU A 768 19.61 52.80 45.45
N PRO A 769 18.75 51.77 45.29
CA PRO A 769 17.44 51.95 44.68
C PRO A 769 16.61 52.92 45.53
N ALA A 770 16.18 54.03 44.92
CA ALA A 770 15.40 55.05 45.59
C ALA A 770 13.91 54.89 45.27
N LEU A 771 13.07 54.89 46.32
CA LEU A 771 11.62 54.91 46.15
C LEU A 771 11.17 56.34 45.85
N VAL A 772 10.51 56.54 44.71
CA VAL A 772 10.01 57.84 44.25
C VAL A 772 8.48 57.78 44.23
N HIS A 773 7.83 58.73 44.87
CA HIS A 773 6.39 58.93 44.75
C HIS A 773 6.13 60.19 43.94
N THR A 774 5.36 60.07 42.86
CA THR A 774 5.12 61.18 41.93
C THR A 774 3.65 61.24 41.53
N ARG A 775 3.18 62.47 41.24
CA ARG A 775 1.84 62.73 40.73
C ARG A 775 1.95 63.44 39.41
N ILE A 776 1.39 62.85 38.35
CA ILE A 776 1.54 63.34 36.98
C ILE A 776 0.17 63.64 36.39
N SER A 777 0.05 64.79 35.74
CA SER A 777 -1.17 65.19 35.04
C SER A 777 -1.24 64.53 33.67
N ARG A 778 -2.35 63.83 33.37
CA ARG A 778 -2.64 63.29 32.04
C ARG A 778 -2.89 64.47 31.09
N GLY A 779 -2.05 64.62 30.06
CA GLY A 779 -2.05 65.79 29.17
C GLY A 779 -3.01 65.65 28.00
N GLY A 780 -3.65 66.75 27.58
CA GLY A 780 -4.52 66.78 26.39
C GLY A 780 -3.76 66.70 25.06
N PRO A 781 -4.48 66.53 23.93
CA PRO A 781 -3.89 66.32 22.62
C PRO A 781 -2.96 67.47 22.24
N ARG A 782 -1.80 67.10 21.71
CA ARG A 782 -0.78 68.03 21.23
C ARG A 782 -1.41 68.96 20.17
N GLY A 783 -1.57 70.24 20.51
CA GLY A 783 -2.03 71.29 19.58
C GLY A 783 -0.98 71.72 18.54
N GLY A 784 -0.12 70.80 18.11
CA GLY A 784 0.95 71.06 17.15
C GLY A 784 0.96 70.01 16.06
N LYS A 785 0.74 70.43 14.81
CA LYS A 785 0.93 69.61 13.61
C LYS A 785 2.34 69.00 13.64
N VAL A 786 2.42 67.69 13.52
CA VAL A 786 3.61 66.95 13.05
C VAL A 786 3.22 66.28 11.75
#